data_AF-A0A958JFW9-F1
#
_entry.id   AF-A0A958JFW9-F1
#
_cell.length_a   1.000
_cell.length_b   1.000
_cell.length_c   1.000
_cell.angle_alpha   90.00
_cell.angle_beta   90.00
_cell.angle_gamma   90.00
#
_symmetry.space_group_name_H-M   'P 1'
#
loop_
_entity.id
_entity.type
_entity.pdbx_description
1 polymer ?
#
loop_
_entity_poly.entity_id
_entity_poly.type
_entity_poly.pdbx_seq_one_letter_code
_entity_poly.pdbx_strand_id
1 'polypeptide(L)'
;MGYNLTKRISVLKKQADEERIGHWSFFRTFLLAFIFLFVVKQVLPKGDYDSSVETSDGTRTDTWQVDLERQYVERLDWLERSPLVLFPGAPTVYDSFGQNVVGAFHTAAPKQIDEGEVIDFSAISLWLGRAFASALLRLGFVVIAFWPLWVLAALVGYFALRSKYFNRKSVSILGVCDRGNGPFYSGIYGPLRPNNSFSGTDLSCPNLACPAMVKPNQALTHQLVQLLKQHKALNDTNLQLVRVILAHADFPARVGEENSEEEDVGEDTDPTERASATGMVAPGGVLLEAHALEGLQAVLETQHKIAHYVDSLEKKGIKSSALNKNYPRHISNIERLAETLTPLGKQLLTALTPNRLWAIAHVPPPVVATAYLAIEAGKCLVFKRHGEAFVRISLYPHLQARAVVQSLVEYHQNYNGDTRLIIRQAIICSRRHGDFGRAFLPNRMPLESRAIRDWLEILYADAERREEAAHLVELDGHIEEVSVNWRLGFAGRLRKAKRPANPAAHDALPWHLWQGIAFKSVVLMPMTDLIEMALKGVHEQRRRRISELLALTRRYQTRISTSARLPGFRRQAMEADKSGEDSDSVVQALLSEPGGAQLVDRWRIVRRMLTRYNWLSTRIGDDAVPLAGLVEVVLRSAPDDPAGQSQGITAVVPLRQRRFVELLGKQWEKLYYLGSPQQEEVEIYVDNEKFKQRVAELKGSVQQNALSVEDHSAEDSAPEPALTSEQVAGSSKQVAGPSKQVAGPSKQVAGPSKQVAGG
;
A
#
# COMPACT_ATOMS: atom_id res chain seq x y z
N MET A 1 -15.44 1.40 -1.72
CA MET A 1 -15.75 1.75 -0.32
C MET A 1 -15.08 3.07 0.02
N GLY A 2 -15.86 4.13 0.25
CA GLY A 2 -15.34 5.45 0.62
C GLY A 2 -15.07 5.53 2.11
N TYR A 3 -13.80 5.59 2.50
CA TYR A 3 -13.35 5.67 3.89
C TYR A 3 -13.39 7.12 4.38
N ASN A 4 -14.13 7.38 5.46
CA ASN A 4 -14.37 8.73 6.00
C ASN A 4 -13.20 9.20 6.90
N LEU A 5 -12.17 9.77 6.27
CA LEU A 5 -10.91 10.24 6.85
C LEU A 5 -11.10 11.25 7.99
N THR A 6 -12.13 12.08 7.91
CA THR A 6 -12.41 13.19 8.84
C THR A 6 -12.75 12.70 10.25
N LYS A 7 -13.45 11.56 10.37
CA LYS A 7 -13.84 11.01 11.67
C LYS A 7 -12.62 10.54 12.47
N ARG A 8 -11.60 9.98 11.80
CA ARG A 8 -10.35 9.51 12.45
C ARG A 8 -9.41 10.65 12.85
N ILE A 9 -9.33 11.71 12.04
CA ILE A 9 -8.53 12.90 12.40
C ILE A 9 -9.08 13.53 13.70
N SER A 10 -10.41 13.53 13.90
CA SER A 10 -11.01 14.06 15.13
C SER A 10 -10.66 13.25 16.39
N VAL A 11 -10.60 11.91 16.28
CA VAL A 11 -10.28 11.02 17.41
C VAL A 11 -8.80 11.13 17.78
N LEU A 12 -7.91 11.20 16.79
CA LEU A 12 -6.47 11.36 17.03
C LEU A 12 -6.11 12.73 17.61
N LYS A 13 -6.82 13.79 17.19
CA LYS A 13 -6.65 15.12 17.77
C LYS A 13 -7.07 15.14 19.24
N LYS A 14 -8.19 14.48 19.56
CA LYS A 14 -8.70 14.36 20.94
C LYS A 14 -7.71 13.62 21.86
N GLN A 15 -7.09 12.54 21.40
CA GLN A 15 -6.12 11.77 22.18
C GLN A 15 -4.79 12.50 22.41
N ALA A 16 -4.28 13.22 21.39
CA ALA A 16 -3.07 14.03 21.52
C ALA A 16 -3.26 15.25 22.43
N ASP A 17 -4.48 15.82 22.44
CA ASP A 17 -4.84 16.91 23.33
C ASP A 17 -4.97 16.39 24.79
N GLU A 18 -5.52 15.19 25.01
CA GLU A 18 -5.63 14.58 26.35
C GLU A 18 -4.26 14.28 27.00
N GLU A 19 -3.26 13.77 26.26
CA GLU A 19 -1.89 13.56 26.79
C GLU A 19 -1.16 14.86 27.11
N ARG A 20 -1.34 15.90 26.27
CA ARG A 20 -0.77 17.23 26.55
C ARG A 20 -1.42 17.90 27.75
N ILE A 21 -2.73 17.78 27.91
CA ILE A 21 -3.47 18.34 29.05
C ILE A 21 -2.98 17.75 30.38
N GLY A 22 -2.66 16.45 30.42
CA GLY A 22 -2.11 15.79 31.62
C GLY A 22 -0.74 16.35 32.06
N HIS A 23 0.21 16.51 31.12
CA HIS A 23 1.53 17.05 31.44
C HIS A 23 1.53 18.55 31.73
N TRP A 24 0.67 19.32 31.05
CA TRP A 24 0.59 20.76 31.24
C TRP A 24 -0.14 21.15 32.54
N SER A 25 -1.08 20.33 32.99
CA SER A 25 -1.77 20.47 34.28
C SER A 25 -0.81 20.38 35.46
N PHE A 26 0.01 19.31 35.53
CA PHE A 26 0.93 19.10 36.65
C PHE A 26 1.98 20.23 36.77
N PHE A 27 2.57 20.64 35.63
CA PHE A 27 3.56 21.72 35.63
C PHE A 27 2.97 23.07 36.04
N ARG A 28 1.73 23.38 35.62
CA ARG A 28 1.03 24.60 36.05
C ARG A 28 0.74 24.60 37.55
N THR A 29 0.25 23.49 38.10
CA THR A 29 -0.05 23.42 39.55
C THR A 29 1.21 23.58 40.38
N PHE A 30 2.32 22.96 39.96
CA PHE A 30 3.62 23.12 40.62
C PHE A 30 4.17 24.56 40.51
N LEU A 31 4.11 25.16 39.32
CA LEU A 31 4.57 26.53 39.09
C LEU A 31 3.73 27.55 39.87
N LEU A 32 2.40 27.37 39.91
CA LEU A 32 1.50 28.25 40.66
C LEU A 32 1.72 28.15 42.18
N ALA A 33 1.97 26.95 42.71
CA ALA A 33 2.33 26.78 44.12
C ALA A 33 3.68 27.46 44.45
N PHE A 34 4.65 27.36 43.54
CA PHE A 34 5.95 28.01 43.72
C PHE A 34 5.87 29.54 43.63
N ILE A 35 5.12 30.07 42.66
CA ILE A 35 4.85 31.51 42.53
C ILE A 35 4.10 32.02 43.76
N PHE A 36 3.10 31.28 44.26
CA PHE A 36 2.37 31.66 45.47
C PHE A 36 3.31 31.79 46.68
N LEU A 37 4.19 30.80 46.92
CA LEU A 37 5.18 30.86 48.00
C LEU A 37 6.19 32.01 47.82
N PHE A 38 6.61 32.28 46.57
CA PHE A 38 7.53 33.38 46.27
C PHE A 38 6.88 34.76 46.47
N VAL A 39 5.62 34.92 46.06
CA VAL A 39 4.83 36.15 46.25
C VAL A 39 4.56 36.37 47.74
N VAL A 40 4.19 35.34 48.50
CA VAL A 40 4.03 35.44 49.96
C VAL A 40 5.31 35.90 50.64
N LYS A 41 6.48 35.42 50.18
CA LYS A 41 7.80 35.85 50.71
C LYS A 41 8.17 37.30 50.37
N GLN A 42 7.78 37.80 49.20
CA GLN A 42 8.17 39.13 48.72
C GLN A 42 7.17 40.24 49.06
N VAL A 43 5.88 39.90 49.20
CA VAL A 43 4.79 40.88 49.35
C VAL A 43 4.41 41.10 50.81
N LEU A 44 4.72 40.17 51.72
CA LEU A 44 4.55 40.43 53.15
C LEU A 44 5.69 41.35 53.63
N PRO A 45 5.40 42.60 54.03
CA PRO A 45 6.42 43.50 54.55
C PRO A 45 7.00 42.87 55.82
N LYS A 46 8.34 42.92 55.96
CA LYS A 46 8.97 42.64 57.25
C LYS A 46 8.53 43.72 58.22
N GLY A 47 7.49 43.45 59.00
CA GLY A 47 7.15 44.29 60.14
C GLY A 47 8.19 44.04 61.22
N ASP A 48 9.03 45.04 61.52
CA ASP A 48 9.84 45.01 62.74
C ASP A 48 8.86 45.11 63.93
N TYR A 49 8.51 43.94 64.47
CA TYR A 49 7.69 43.82 65.66
C TYR A 49 8.58 44.07 66.87
N ASP A 50 8.50 45.27 67.43
CA ASP A 50 9.21 45.63 68.66
C ASP A 50 8.48 44.97 69.85
N SER A 51 9.08 43.94 70.44
CA SER A 51 8.48 43.10 71.49
C SER A 51 8.41 43.77 72.87
N SER A 52 8.65 45.09 72.95
CA SER A 52 8.72 45.88 74.18
C SER A 52 7.40 46.63 74.46
N VAL A 53 6.27 45.91 74.49
CA VAL A 53 5.01 46.49 74.98
C VAL A 53 4.89 46.25 76.48
N GLU A 54 5.34 47.23 77.28
CA GLU A 54 5.06 47.29 78.71
C GLU A 54 3.55 47.39 78.95
N THR A 55 3.01 46.43 79.68
CA THR A 55 1.60 46.38 80.09
C THR A 55 1.29 47.49 81.09
N SER A 56 0.82 48.65 80.62
CA SER A 56 0.16 49.64 81.48
C SER A 56 -1.33 49.31 81.62
N ASP A 57 -1.79 49.28 82.86
CA ASP A 57 -3.14 48.89 83.32
C ASP A 57 -4.32 49.45 82.51
N GLY A 58 -5.31 48.58 82.27
CA GLY A 58 -6.69 48.94 82.57
C GLY A 58 -7.62 49.38 81.43
N THR A 59 -7.27 49.22 80.15
CA THR A 59 -8.22 49.43 79.04
C THR A 59 -8.34 48.20 78.17
N ARG A 60 -9.54 47.62 78.16
CA ARG A 60 -10.08 46.50 77.35
C ARG A 60 -9.24 46.19 76.09
N THR A 61 -8.13 45.48 76.29
CA THR A 61 -7.26 45.01 75.22
C THR A 61 -8.06 44.08 74.32
N ASP A 62 -8.01 44.34 73.03
CA ASP A 62 -8.70 43.62 71.97
C ASP A 62 -8.52 42.10 72.12
N THR A 63 -9.55 41.45 72.66
CA THR A 63 -9.53 40.03 73.05
C THR A 63 -9.15 39.08 71.90
N TRP A 64 -9.30 39.54 70.66
CA TRP A 64 -8.99 38.74 69.47
C TRP A 64 -7.51 38.72 69.10
N GLN A 65 -6.75 39.78 69.41
CA GLN A 65 -5.30 39.79 69.14
C GLN A 65 -4.60 38.81 70.08
N VAL A 66 -5.00 38.81 71.35
CA VAL A 66 -4.57 37.84 72.35
C VAL A 66 -4.89 36.41 71.89
N ASP A 67 -6.06 36.19 71.28
CA ASP A 67 -6.42 34.87 70.72
C ASP A 67 -5.54 34.46 69.53
N LEU A 68 -5.13 35.39 68.66
CA LEU A 68 -4.24 35.10 67.52
C LEU A 68 -2.80 34.86 67.97
N GLU A 69 -2.27 35.70 68.85
CA GLU A 69 -0.96 35.54 69.46
C GLU A 69 -0.89 34.21 70.20
N ARG A 70 -1.93 33.88 70.98
CA ARG A 70 -2.05 32.57 71.63
C ARG A 70 -2.04 31.42 70.62
N GLN A 71 -2.82 31.49 69.55
CA GLN A 71 -2.81 30.44 68.52
C GLN A 71 -1.47 30.30 67.80
N TYR A 72 -0.75 31.41 67.62
CA TYR A 72 0.57 31.42 67.01
C TYR A 72 1.61 30.81 67.96
N VAL A 73 1.64 31.22 69.23
CA VAL A 73 2.54 30.68 70.26
C VAL A 73 2.26 29.20 70.52
N GLU A 74 0.99 28.78 70.63
CA GLU A 74 0.63 27.36 70.81
C GLU A 74 1.15 26.48 69.66
N ARG A 75 1.12 26.99 68.42
CA ARG A 75 1.62 26.27 67.24
C ARG A 75 3.13 26.30 67.14
N LEU A 76 3.77 27.40 67.54
CA LEU A 76 5.22 27.50 67.61
C LEU A 76 5.78 26.54 68.67
N ASP A 77 5.19 26.53 69.87
CA ASP A 77 5.53 25.60 70.95
C ASP A 77 5.33 24.14 70.52
N TRP A 78 4.24 23.86 69.79
CA TRP A 78 4.03 22.54 69.20
C TRP A 78 5.14 22.19 68.20
N LEU A 79 5.55 23.12 67.33
CA LEU A 79 6.63 22.86 66.37
C LEU A 79 7.99 22.62 67.05
N GLU A 80 8.25 23.28 68.17
CA GLU A 80 9.49 23.11 68.93
C GLU A 80 9.54 21.80 69.71
N ARG A 81 8.40 21.36 70.26
CA ARG A 81 8.32 20.20 71.16
C ARG A 81 7.90 18.90 70.48
N SER A 82 7.23 18.99 69.33
CA SER A 82 6.64 17.81 68.69
C SER A 82 7.71 16.96 67.98
N PRO A 83 7.82 15.67 68.31
CA PRO A 83 8.74 14.76 67.61
C PRO A 83 8.30 14.47 66.17
N LEU A 84 7.10 14.90 65.77
CA LEU A 84 6.58 14.76 64.42
C LEU A 84 7.11 15.83 63.45
N VAL A 85 7.84 16.83 63.95
CA VAL A 85 8.47 17.84 63.12
C VAL A 85 9.72 17.27 62.48
N LEU A 86 9.58 16.92 61.20
CA LEU A 86 10.64 16.28 60.42
C LEU A 86 11.73 17.26 59.96
N PHE A 87 11.53 18.57 60.11
CA PHE A 87 12.48 19.60 59.66
C PHE A 87 12.92 20.50 60.84
N PRO A 88 14.22 20.51 61.21
CA PRO A 88 14.71 21.23 62.38
C PRO A 88 14.56 22.76 62.29
N GLY A 89 14.34 23.33 61.10
CA GLY A 89 14.06 24.75 60.90
C GLY A 89 12.57 25.11 60.79
N ALA A 90 11.66 24.18 61.04
CA ALA A 90 10.23 24.47 60.92
C ALA A 90 9.74 25.53 61.94
N PRO A 91 10.21 25.55 63.20
CA PRO A 91 9.86 26.59 64.14
C PRO A 91 10.28 27.98 63.66
N THR A 92 11.51 28.15 63.19
CA THR A 92 12.02 29.46 62.74
C THR A 92 11.32 29.98 61.48
N VAL A 93 10.95 29.08 60.56
CA VAL A 93 10.17 29.45 59.37
C VAL A 93 8.73 29.81 59.74
N TYR A 94 8.10 29.05 60.65
CA TYR A 94 6.76 29.35 61.13
C TYR A 94 6.72 30.62 61.98
N ASP A 95 7.76 30.87 62.76
CA ASP A 95 7.95 32.07 63.57
C ASP A 95 7.91 33.31 62.68
N SER A 96 8.78 33.35 61.66
CA SER A 96 8.80 34.45 60.68
C SER A 96 7.48 34.58 59.91
N PHE A 97 6.84 33.47 59.53
CA PHE A 97 5.53 33.50 58.87
C PHE A 97 4.44 34.04 59.80
N GLY A 98 4.41 33.58 61.05
CA GLY A 98 3.43 33.94 62.05
C GLY A 98 3.52 35.41 62.44
N GLN A 99 4.72 35.92 62.68
CA GLN A 99 4.97 37.35 62.95
C GLN A 99 4.51 38.23 61.79
N ASN A 100 4.79 37.82 60.54
CA ASN A 100 4.32 38.57 59.38
C ASN A 100 2.78 38.54 59.23
N VAL A 101 2.13 37.41 59.52
CA VAL A 101 0.67 37.32 59.50
C VAL A 101 0.06 38.17 60.61
N VAL A 102 0.52 38.01 61.86
CA VAL A 102 0.00 38.79 63.00
C VAL A 102 0.25 40.30 62.80
N GLY A 103 1.44 40.68 62.35
CA GLY A 103 1.81 42.07 62.06
C GLY A 103 1.03 42.69 60.90
N ALA A 104 0.75 41.93 59.82
CA ALA A 104 -0.04 42.43 58.69
C ALA A 104 -1.50 42.73 59.04
N PHE A 105 -2.04 42.09 60.08
CA PHE A 105 -3.40 42.34 60.58
C PHE A 105 -3.43 43.24 61.82
N HIS A 106 -2.32 43.90 62.17
CA HIS A 106 -2.29 44.90 63.23
C HIS A 106 -2.98 46.17 62.72
N THR A 107 -4.30 46.20 62.85
CA THR A 107 -5.12 47.36 62.48
C THR A 107 -4.81 48.50 63.44
N ALA A 108 -4.41 49.66 62.88
CA ALA A 108 -4.26 50.88 63.65
C ALA A 108 -5.53 51.12 64.48
N ALA A 109 -5.35 51.49 65.75
CA ALA A 109 -6.46 51.71 66.70
C ALA A 109 -7.60 52.48 66.02
N PRO A 110 -8.86 52.05 66.18
CA PRO A 110 -9.98 52.69 65.51
C PRO A 110 -9.95 54.18 65.83
N LYS A 111 -9.77 55.03 64.80
CA LYS A 111 -9.90 56.48 64.95
C LYS A 111 -11.29 56.73 65.55
N GLN A 112 -11.35 57.48 66.66
CA GLN A 112 -12.62 57.92 67.23
C GLN A 112 -13.45 58.55 66.11
N ILE A 113 -14.59 57.93 65.81
CA ILE A 113 -15.49 58.36 64.75
C ILE A 113 -16.38 59.44 65.37
N ASP A 114 -16.31 60.66 64.83
CA ASP A 114 -17.22 61.75 65.21
C ASP A 114 -18.68 61.34 64.94
N GLU A 115 -19.56 61.65 65.89
CA GLU A 115 -20.98 61.24 65.90
C GLU A 115 -21.73 61.77 64.67
N GLY A 116 -21.81 60.99 63.60
CA GLY A 116 -22.59 61.41 62.42
C GLY A 116 -22.72 60.44 61.24
N GLU A 117 -21.86 59.43 61.09
CA GLU A 117 -21.94 58.51 59.93
C GLU A 117 -22.57 57.15 60.25
N VAL A 118 -23.49 56.76 59.36
CA VAL A 118 -24.42 55.64 59.45
C VAL A 118 -23.83 54.42 58.73
N ILE A 119 -23.73 53.31 59.47
CA ILE A 119 -23.24 51.95 59.13
C ILE A 119 -21.72 51.75 59.30
N ASP A 120 -21.36 51.21 60.46
CA ASP A 120 -20.01 50.81 60.82
C ASP A 120 -19.62 49.46 60.17
N PHE A 121 -18.97 49.53 59.00
CA PHE A 121 -18.38 48.35 58.34
C PHE A 121 -17.07 47.87 59.00
N SER A 122 -16.54 48.60 59.98
CA SER A 122 -15.27 48.24 60.62
C SER A 122 -15.39 46.91 61.35
N ALA A 123 -16.50 46.65 62.04
CA ALA A 123 -16.76 45.38 62.75
C ALA A 123 -16.76 44.16 61.82
N ILE A 124 -17.34 44.30 60.61
CA ILE A 124 -17.37 43.21 59.61
C ILE A 124 -15.97 43.00 59.03
N SER A 125 -15.25 44.07 58.71
CA SER A 125 -13.88 43.98 58.20
C SER A 125 -12.91 43.37 59.21
N LEU A 126 -13.07 43.70 60.50
CA LEU A 126 -12.28 43.16 61.60
C LEU A 126 -12.58 41.66 61.81
N TRP A 127 -13.84 41.26 61.73
CA TRP A 127 -14.23 39.85 61.81
C TRP A 127 -13.68 39.01 60.64
N LEU A 128 -13.78 39.52 59.41
CA LEU A 128 -13.20 38.89 58.22
C LEU A 128 -11.67 38.80 58.31
N GLY A 129 -11.01 39.88 58.76
CA GLY A 129 -9.57 39.91 59.00
C GLY A 129 -9.14 38.85 60.01
N ARG A 130 -9.86 38.73 61.14
CA ARG A 130 -9.62 37.69 62.15
C ARG A 130 -9.78 36.29 61.59
N ALA A 131 -10.88 36.02 60.89
CA ALA A 131 -11.14 34.70 60.31
C ALA A 131 -10.05 34.31 59.30
N PHE A 132 -9.63 35.27 58.47
CA PHE A 132 -8.61 35.08 57.46
C PHE A 132 -7.21 34.89 58.06
N ALA A 133 -6.81 35.70 59.04
CA ALA A 133 -5.54 35.57 59.75
C ALA A 133 -5.44 34.20 60.46
N SER A 134 -6.50 33.79 61.17
CA SER A 134 -6.58 32.48 61.81
C SER A 134 -6.48 31.34 60.78
N ALA A 135 -7.15 31.46 59.63
CA ALA A 135 -7.06 30.48 58.55
C ALA A 135 -5.65 30.39 57.95
N LEU A 136 -4.99 31.53 57.73
CA LEU A 136 -3.61 31.58 57.25
C LEU A 136 -2.63 30.94 58.23
N LEU A 137 -2.74 31.24 59.52
CA LEU A 137 -1.88 30.62 60.54
C LEU A 137 -2.06 29.10 60.60
N ARG A 138 -3.29 28.59 60.42
CA ARG A 138 -3.57 27.15 60.36
C ARG A 138 -3.02 26.51 59.09
N LEU A 139 -3.27 27.12 57.93
CA LEU A 139 -2.81 26.62 56.65
C LEU A 139 -1.28 26.61 56.58
N GLY A 140 -0.65 27.72 56.98
CA GLY A 140 0.80 27.85 57.07
C GLY A 140 1.40 26.81 58.01
N PHE A 141 0.77 26.56 59.17
CA PHE A 141 1.21 25.52 60.09
C PHE A 141 1.15 24.13 59.45
N VAL A 142 0.04 23.75 58.81
CA VAL A 142 -0.08 22.43 58.16
C VAL A 142 0.93 22.27 57.02
N VAL A 143 1.13 23.32 56.22
CA VAL A 143 2.10 23.28 55.12
C VAL A 143 3.52 23.16 55.67
N ILE A 144 3.90 23.98 56.66
CA ILE A 144 5.28 24.01 57.21
C ILE A 144 5.58 22.77 58.06
N ALA A 145 4.64 22.34 58.92
CA ALA A 145 4.82 21.17 59.77
C ALA A 145 4.97 19.87 58.97
N PHE A 146 4.24 19.73 57.86
CA PHE A 146 4.15 18.49 57.10
C PHE A 146 4.78 18.55 55.70
N TRP A 147 5.50 19.63 55.32
CA TRP A 147 6.14 19.74 54.00
C TRP A 147 7.01 18.54 53.61
N PRO A 148 7.77 17.88 54.52
CA PRO A 148 8.57 16.72 54.15
C PRO A 148 7.70 15.51 53.79
N LEU A 149 6.52 15.36 54.40
CA LEU A 149 5.56 14.31 54.02
C LEU A 149 4.94 14.59 52.65
N TRP A 150 4.67 15.86 52.32
CA TRP A 150 4.20 16.22 50.98
C TRP A 150 5.25 15.93 49.91
N VAL A 151 6.52 16.25 50.17
CA VAL A 151 7.64 15.92 49.27
C VAL A 151 7.82 14.41 49.17
N LEU A 152 7.77 13.69 50.29
CA LEU A 152 7.86 12.23 50.29
C LEU A 152 6.70 11.60 49.52
N ALA A 153 5.47 12.06 49.71
CA ALA A 153 4.29 11.60 48.96
C ALA A 153 4.42 11.91 47.46
N ALA A 154 4.97 13.07 47.09
CA ALA A 154 5.24 13.40 45.70
C ALA A 154 6.36 12.53 45.10
N LEU A 155 7.42 12.23 45.86
CA LEU A 155 8.49 11.33 45.44
C LEU A 155 8.01 9.88 45.34
N VAL A 156 7.30 9.37 46.34
CA VAL A 156 6.69 8.02 46.33
C VAL A 156 5.69 7.92 45.19
N GLY A 157 4.82 8.91 45.02
CA GLY A 157 3.91 9.01 43.88
C GLY A 157 4.68 8.99 42.56
N TYR A 158 5.72 9.82 42.41
CA TYR A 158 6.56 9.86 41.23
C TYR A 158 7.24 8.52 40.96
N PHE A 159 7.88 7.88 41.93
CA PHE A 159 8.59 6.62 41.72
C PHE A 159 7.64 5.42 41.53
N ALA A 160 6.55 5.34 42.28
CA ALA A 160 5.53 4.30 42.13
C ALA A 160 4.75 4.44 40.81
N LEU A 161 4.44 5.67 40.39
CA LEU A 161 3.80 5.93 39.10
C LEU A 161 4.81 5.88 37.96
N ARG A 162 6.09 6.18 38.17
CA ARG A 162 7.14 6.10 37.15
C ARG A 162 7.33 4.67 36.66
N SER A 163 7.32 3.68 37.54
CA SER A 163 7.37 2.28 37.08
C SER A 163 6.13 1.90 36.23
N LYS A 164 4.98 2.49 36.54
CA LYS A 164 3.70 2.23 35.86
C LYS A 164 3.50 3.02 34.56
N TYR A 165 4.07 4.23 34.46
CA TYR A 165 3.89 5.16 33.33
C TYR A 165 5.14 5.31 32.45
N PHE A 166 6.36 5.34 33.00
CA PHE A 166 7.59 5.55 32.21
C PHE A 166 8.14 4.28 31.55
N ASN A 167 7.71 3.08 31.95
CA ASN A 167 7.97 1.85 31.18
C ASN A 167 7.10 1.75 29.92
N ARG A 168 6.24 2.74 29.64
CA ARG A 168 5.50 2.87 28.38
C ARG A 168 6.06 4.00 27.54
N LYS A 169 7.38 4.01 27.29
CA LYS A 169 7.91 4.67 26.09
C LYS A 169 7.29 3.97 24.88
N SER A 170 6.32 4.61 24.22
CA SER A 170 6.02 4.62 22.77
C SER A 170 6.37 3.42 21.88
N VAL A 171 6.38 2.18 22.38
CA VAL A 171 6.56 0.94 21.59
C VAL A 171 5.22 0.21 21.40
N SER A 172 4.17 0.64 22.12
CA SER A 172 2.87 -0.01 22.08
C SER A 172 1.75 1.02 22.11
N ILE A 173 1.43 1.58 20.94
CA ILE A 173 0.12 2.20 20.70
C ILE A 173 -1.00 1.13 20.67
N LEU A 174 -0.63 -0.15 20.68
CA LEU A 174 -1.54 -1.31 20.60
C LEU A 174 -1.25 -2.36 21.65
N GLY A 175 -1.31 -2.00 22.95
CA GLY A 175 -1.32 -2.95 24.08
C GLY A 175 -2.53 -3.91 24.09
N VAL A 176 -3.21 -4.05 22.96
CA VAL A 176 -4.37 -4.90 22.69
C VAL A 176 -3.99 -6.11 21.82
N CYS A 177 -2.81 -6.09 21.16
CA CYS A 177 -2.40 -7.16 20.23
C CYS A 177 -1.47 -8.22 20.87
N ASP A 178 -1.15 -8.10 22.15
CA ASP A 178 -0.13 -8.90 22.85
C ASP A 178 -0.66 -10.25 23.39
N ARG A 179 -1.58 -10.89 22.67
CA ARG A 179 -2.06 -12.23 23.01
C ARG A 179 -2.08 -13.07 21.76
N GLY A 180 -1.00 -13.81 21.52
CA GLY A 180 -0.81 -14.80 20.46
C GLY A 180 -1.78 -15.99 20.47
N ASN A 181 -3.04 -15.76 20.88
CA ASN A 181 -4.13 -16.72 20.93
C ASN A 181 -5.23 -16.43 19.89
N GLY A 182 -5.02 -15.50 18.95
CA GLY A 182 -6.00 -15.19 17.89
C GLY A 182 -5.36 -14.93 16.52
N PRO A 183 -6.10 -15.16 15.41
CA PRO A 183 -5.65 -14.85 14.06
C PRO A 183 -5.47 -13.33 13.92
N PHE A 184 -4.23 -12.89 13.72
CA PHE A 184 -3.88 -11.47 13.74
C PHE A 184 -4.03 -10.80 12.37
N TYR A 185 -4.73 -9.65 12.35
CA TYR A 185 -4.87 -8.75 11.20
C TYR A 185 -3.81 -7.63 11.24
N SER A 186 -2.88 -7.64 10.28
CA SER A 186 -1.78 -6.68 10.14
C SER A 186 -2.19 -5.31 9.56
N GLY A 187 -3.27 -4.71 10.08
CA GLY A 187 -4.03 -3.69 9.35
C GLY A 187 -4.39 -2.39 10.08
N ILE A 188 -3.46 -1.70 10.75
CA ILE A 188 -3.64 -0.26 11.01
C ILE A 188 -2.64 0.52 10.17
N TYR A 189 -3.13 1.01 9.02
CA TYR A 189 -2.43 1.96 8.15
C TYR A 189 -3.02 3.36 8.37
N GLY A 190 -2.22 4.26 8.91
CA GLY A 190 -2.47 5.70 8.89
C GLY A 190 -1.21 6.37 8.33
N PRO A 191 -1.28 7.15 7.24
CA PRO A 191 -0.15 7.96 6.81
C PRO A 191 0.08 9.05 7.88
N LEU A 192 0.96 8.75 8.83
CA LEU A 192 1.32 9.68 9.90
C LEU A 192 2.46 10.56 9.36
N ARG A 193 2.03 11.65 8.70
CA ARG A 193 2.77 12.75 8.05
C ARG A 193 3.13 12.57 6.57
N PRO A 194 2.92 13.61 5.74
CA PRO A 194 3.50 13.69 4.41
C PRO A 194 4.99 14.02 4.55
N ASN A 195 5.85 13.00 4.49
CA ASN A 195 7.26 13.21 4.17
C ASN A 195 7.43 13.06 2.66
N ASN A 196 8.28 13.88 2.05
CA ASN A 196 8.56 13.84 0.61
C ASN A 196 9.37 12.60 0.17
N SER A 197 9.69 11.68 1.09
CA SER A 197 10.22 10.35 0.79
C SER A 197 9.08 9.32 0.78
N PHE A 198 9.16 8.33 -0.12
CA PHE A 198 8.16 7.25 -0.27
C PHE A 198 7.91 6.42 1.01
N SER A 199 8.70 6.62 2.06
CA SER A 199 8.74 5.87 3.32
C SER A 199 8.12 6.65 4.50
N GLY A 200 6.96 7.28 4.33
CA GLY A 200 6.24 7.99 5.42
C GLY A 200 5.68 7.10 6.55
N THR A 201 6.19 5.88 6.75
CA THR A 201 5.76 4.97 7.82
C THR A 201 6.96 4.38 8.55
N ASP A 202 7.67 5.21 9.29
CA ASP A 202 8.73 4.78 10.24
C ASP A 202 8.17 4.34 11.61
N LEU A 203 6.84 4.39 11.79
CA LEU A 203 6.18 3.83 12.97
C LEU A 203 6.01 2.33 12.80
N SER A 204 7.04 1.59 13.17
CA SER A 204 6.96 0.15 13.42
C SER A 204 6.60 -0.12 14.88
N CYS A 205 5.86 -1.19 15.12
CA CYS A 205 5.69 -1.76 16.46
C CYS A 205 6.63 -2.98 16.52
N PRO A 206 7.92 -2.81 16.88
CA PRO A 206 8.76 -3.96 17.18
C PRO A 206 8.09 -4.78 18.28
N ASN A 207 8.37 -6.08 18.34
CA ASN A 207 7.76 -7.03 19.29
C ASN A 207 6.27 -7.34 19.05
N LEU A 208 5.73 -7.13 17.84
CA LEU A 208 4.34 -7.48 17.54
C LEU A 208 4.06 -8.99 17.48
N ALA A 209 5.00 -9.79 16.95
CA ALA A 209 4.82 -11.23 16.77
C ALA A 209 5.67 -12.09 17.73
N CYS A 210 6.73 -11.52 18.32
CA CYS A 210 7.64 -12.13 19.31
C CYS A 210 7.83 -13.65 19.20
N PRO A 211 8.26 -14.20 18.03
CA PRO A 211 8.52 -15.62 17.93
C PRO A 211 9.67 -16.04 18.86
N ALA A 212 9.63 -17.28 19.33
CA ALA A 212 10.72 -17.84 20.13
C ALA A 212 12.05 -17.81 19.35
N MET A 213 13.15 -17.59 20.06
CA MET A 213 14.49 -17.49 19.47
C MET A 213 15.48 -18.29 20.30
N VAL A 214 16.34 -19.07 19.64
CA VAL A 214 17.47 -19.73 20.33
C VAL A 214 18.49 -18.71 20.84
N LYS A 215 19.42 -19.13 21.71
CA LYS A 215 20.51 -18.25 22.18
C LYS A 215 21.44 -17.86 21.01
N PRO A 216 21.98 -16.61 20.98
CA PRO A 216 22.85 -16.16 19.88
C PRO A 216 24.04 -17.08 19.61
N ASN A 217 24.69 -17.60 20.67
CA ASN A 217 25.87 -18.46 20.54
C ASN A 217 25.57 -19.76 19.78
N GLN A 218 24.38 -20.33 19.98
CA GLN A 218 23.95 -21.54 19.28
C GLN A 218 23.71 -21.27 17.78
N ALA A 219 23.14 -20.11 17.44
CA ALA A 219 22.93 -19.73 16.05
C ALA A 219 24.25 -19.40 15.34
N LEU A 220 25.21 -18.77 16.02
CA LEU A 220 26.49 -18.36 15.43
C LEU A 220 27.36 -19.53 14.94
N THR A 221 27.19 -20.72 15.54
CA THR A 221 27.89 -21.95 15.15
C THR A 221 27.17 -22.71 14.03
N HIS A 222 25.91 -22.36 13.73
CA HIS A 222 25.06 -23.09 12.78
C HIS A 222 25.46 -22.90 11.32
N GLN A 223 25.20 -23.90 10.47
CA GLN A 223 25.54 -23.88 9.03
C GLN A 223 24.88 -22.71 8.28
N LEU A 224 23.63 -22.35 8.62
CA LEU A 224 22.95 -21.17 8.06
C LEU A 224 23.79 -19.88 8.25
N VAL A 225 24.37 -19.67 9.43
CA VAL A 225 25.22 -18.50 9.68
C VAL A 225 26.56 -18.61 8.98
N GLN A 226 27.12 -19.81 8.83
CA GLN A 226 28.33 -20.03 8.05
C GLN A 226 28.14 -19.65 6.57
N LEU A 227 27.02 -20.04 5.96
CA LEU A 227 26.65 -19.62 4.60
C LEU A 227 26.49 -18.10 4.49
N LEU A 228 25.81 -17.46 5.46
CA LEU A 228 25.68 -16.01 5.49
C LEU A 228 27.06 -15.32 5.56
N LYS A 229 28.01 -15.85 6.34
CA LYS A 229 29.38 -15.33 6.41
C LYS A 229 30.11 -15.51 5.08
N GLN A 230 30.04 -16.70 4.49
CA GLN A 230 30.68 -17.03 3.21
C GLN A 230 30.29 -16.05 2.09
N HIS A 231 29.00 -15.68 2.02
CA HIS A 231 28.47 -14.79 1.00
C HIS A 231 28.37 -13.31 1.43
N LYS A 232 28.99 -12.93 2.55
CA LYS A 232 28.92 -11.55 3.10
C LYS A 232 27.49 -11.04 3.29
N ALA A 233 26.57 -11.93 3.65
CA ALA A 233 25.16 -11.66 3.89
C ALA A 233 24.81 -11.59 5.39
N LEU A 234 25.76 -11.83 6.30
CA LEU A 234 25.52 -11.77 7.74
C LEU A 234 25.33 -10.33 8.22
N ASN A 235 24.22 -10.08 8.90
CA ASN A 235 23.98 -8.92 9.75
C ASN A 235 23.08 -9.33 10.93
N ASP A 236 22.84 -8.41 11.87
CA ASP A 236 22.07 -8.75 13.08
C ASP A 236 20.64 -9.19 12.75
N THR A 237 20.00 -8.61 11.72
CA THR A 237 18.66 -9.03 11.27
C THR A 237 18.64 -10.49 10.82
N ASN A 238 19.59 -10.88 9.96
CA ASN A 238 19.68 -12.23 9.45
C ASN A 238 20.04 -13.21 10.57
N LEU A 239 20.87 -12.80 11.53
CA LEU A 239 21.13 -13.58 12.73
C LEU A 239 19.84 -13.81 13.54
N GLN A 240 19.02 -12.77 13.77
CA GLN A 240 17.75 -12.93 14.47
C GLN A 240 16.77 -13.86 13.74
N LEU A 241 16.66 -13.73 12.41
CA LEU A 241 15.81 -14.61 11.61
C LEU A 241 16.27 -16.07 11.67
N VAL A 242 17.57 -16.32 11.61
CA VAL A 242 18.12 -17.68 11.82
C VAL A 242 17.80 -18.18 13.22
N ARG A 243 17.89 -17.33 14.25
CA ARG A 243 17.52 -17.73 15.62
C ARG A 243 16.04 -18.13 15.74
N VAL A 244 15.15 -17.48 14.99
CA VAL A 244 13.73 -17.86 14.91
C VAL A 244 13.56 -19.20 14.21
N ILE A 245 14.22 -19.41 13.07
CA ILE A 245 14.15 -20.68 12.31
C ILE A 245 14.63 -21.84 13.18
N LEU A 246 15.77 -21.70 13.87
CA LEU A 246 16.33 -22.76 14.72
C LEU A 246 15.47 -23.05 15.96
N ALA A 247 14.71 -22.08 16.46
CA ALA A 247 13.78 -22.33 17.57
C ALA A 247 12.57 -23.18 17.14
N HIS A 248 12.32 -23.28 15.83
CA HIS A 248 11.21 -23.99 15.21
C HIS A 248 11.72 -24.98 14.15
N ALA A 249 12.93 -25.53 14.35
CA ALA A 249 13.62 -26.34 13.35
C ALA A 249 12.81 -27.57 12.90
N ASP A 250 12.03 -28.15 13.81
CA ASP A 250 11.17 -29.32 13.62
C ASP A 250 9.83 -29.01 12.95
N PHE A 251 9.54 -27.73 12.63
CA PHE A 251 8.28 -27.35 12.02
C PHE A 251 8.21 -27.80 10.55
N PRO A 252 6.99 -27.99 10.00
CA PRO A 252 6.83 -28.26 8.58
C PRO A 252 7.34 -27.09 7.74
N ALA A 253 8.17 -27.38 6.74
CA ALA A 253 8.62 -26.35 5.79
C ALA A 253 7.58 -25.99 4.74
N ARG A 254 6.65 -26.90 4.43
CA ARG A 254 5.68 -26.74 3.33
C ARG A 254 4.37 -26.18 3.84
N VAL A 255 3.96 -25.07 3.25
CA VAL A 255 2.62 -24.49 3.46
C VAL A 255 1.79 -24.82 2.23
N GLY A 256 0.90 -25.80 2.37
CA GLY A 256 0.03 -26.25 1.29
C GLY A 256 -0.68 -25.09 0.59
N GLU A 257 -1.00 -25.28 -0.69
CA GLU A 257 -1.66 -24.26 -1.50
C GLU A 257 -3.00 -23.82 -0.90
N GLU A 258 -3.38 -22.59 -1.23
CA GLU A 258 -4.70 -22.02 -0.93
C GLU A 258 -5.69 -22.63 -1.92
N ASN A 259 -6.08 -23.88 -1.68
CA ASN A 259 -7.20 -24.46 -2.42
C ASN A 259 -8.48 -23.89 -1.81
N SER A 260 -9.26 -23.18 -2.62
CA SER A 260 -10.67 -22.95 -2.30
C SER A 260 -11.34 -24.33 -2.31
N GLU A 261 -11.62 -24.88 -1.13
CA GLU A 261 -12.10 -26.25 -0.89
C GLU A 261 -13.38 -26.65 -1.64
N GLU A 262 -14.00 -25.74 -2.41
CA GLU A 262 -15.21 -26.01 -3.19
C GLU A 262 -14.96 -26.66 -4.58
N GLU A 263 -13.72 -26.78 -5.08
CA GLU A 263 -13.50 -27.17 -6.50
C GLU A 263 -13.32 -28.67 -6.78
N ASP A 264 -12.94 -29.52 -5.82
CA ASP A 264 -12.70 -30.97 -6.08
C ASP A 264 -13.57 -31.91 -5.24
N VAL A 265 -14.46 -31.35 -4.44
CA VAL A 265 -15.31 -32.12 -3.55
C VAL A 265 -16.68 -32.26 -4.20
N GLY A 266 -16.89 -33.36 -4.94
CA GLY A 266 -18.23 -33.75 -5.38
C GLY A 266 -19.21 -33.71 -4.21
N GLU A 267 -20.49 -33.41 -4.47
CA GLU A 267 -21.54 -33.20 -3.45
C GLU A 267 -21.70 -34.33 -2.41
N ASP A 268 -21.00 -35.47 -2.58
CA ASP A 268 -21.10 -36.69 -1.77
C ASP A 268 -20.01 -36.90 -0.69
N THR A 269 -19.03 -36.01 -0.48
CA THR A 269 -18.08 -36.22 0.63
C THR A 269 -18.67 -35.82 1.99
N ASP A 270 -18.51 -36.71 2.95
CA ASP A 270 -19.02 -36.65 4.32
C ASP A 270 -18.60 -35.33 5.04
N PRO A 271 -19.52 -34.58 5.69
CA PRO A 271 -19.20 -33.34 6.41
C PRO A 271 -18.20 -33.50 7.56
N THR A 272 -17.91 -34.73 8.00
CA THR A 272 -16.84 -35.07 8.95
C THR A 272 -15.43 -34.88 8.37
N GLU A 273 -15.23 -35.01 7.05
CA GLU A 273 -13.95 -34.65 6.40
C GLU A 273 -13.73 -33.13 6.36
N ARG A 274 -14.81 -32.33 6.32
CA ARG A 274 -14.75 -30.85 6.34
C ARG A 274 -14.24 -30.29 7.67
N ALA A 275 -14.41 -30.99 8.79
CA ALA A 275 -13.87 -30.58 10.09
C ALA A 275 -12.35 -30.85 10.22
N SER A 276 -11.75 -31.60 9.30
CA SER A 276 -10.30 -31.80 9.23
C SER A 276 -9.55 -30.65 8.53
N ALA A 277 -10.23 -29.56 8.15
CA ALA A 277 -9.69 -28.40 7.43
C ALA A 277 -8.62 -27.59 8.22
N THR A 278 -8.47 -27.83 9.52
CA THR A 278 -7.27 -27.37 10.26
C THR A 278 -6.03 -28.23 10.00
N GLY A 279 -6.15 -29.25 9.14
CA GLY A 279 -5.11 -30.08 8.53
C GLY A 279 -4.02 -30.48 9.51
N MET A 280 -4.22 -31.58 10.23
CA MET A 280 -3.12 -32.19 10.97
C MET A 280 -2.04 -32.58 9.95
N VAL A 281 -0.98 -31.79 9.88
CA VAL A 281 0.20 -32.05 9.07
C VAL A 281 1.07 -33.02 9.85
N ALA A 282 1.18 -34.25 9.34
CA ALA A 282 2.07 -35.24 9.91
C ALA A 282 3.53 -34.75 9.82
N PRO A 283 4.37 -35.00 10.83
CA PRO A 283 5.77 -34.56 10.87
C PRO A 283 6.69 -35.19 9.82
N GLY A 284 6.19 -36.05 8.92
CA GLY A 284 6.99 -36.74 7.89
C GLY A 284 7.44 -35.90 6.70
N GLY A 285 7.24 -34.57 6.73
CA GLY A 285 7.67 -33.64 5.67
C GLY A 285 9.11 -33.15 5.82
N VAL A 286 9.57 -32.38 4.83
CA VAL A 286 10.85 -31.66 4.92
C VAL A 286 10.79 -30.67 6.10
N LEU A 287 11.75 -30.77 7.01
CA LEU A 287 11.87 -29.90 8.18
C LEU A 287 12.25 -28.47 7.78
N LEU A 288 11.77 -27.50 8.56
CA LEU A 288 11.98 -26.08 8.31
C LEU A 288 13.47 -25.71 8.20
N GLU A 289 14.31 -26.24 9.09
CA GLU A 289 15.75 -25.95 9.08
C GLU A 289 16.43 -26.44 7.79
N ALA A 290 16.18 -27.70 7.40
CA ALA A 290 16.78 -28.29 6.21
C ALA A 290 16.35 -27.56 4.94
N HIS A 291 15.06 -27.21 4.85
CA HIS A 291 14.53 -26.43 3.72
C HIS A 291 15.11 -25.01 3.67
N ALA A 292 15.23 -24.35 4.83
CA ALA A 292 15.84 -23.02 4.93
C ALA A 292 17.31 -23.04 4.49
N LEU A 293 18.04 -24.11 4.80
CA LEU A 293 19.43 -24.28 4.40
C LEU A 293 19.57 -24.44 2.88
N GLU A 294 18.80 -25.35 2.28
CA GLU A 294 18.80 -25.61 0.83
C GLU A 294 18.48 -24.34 0.04
N GLY A 295 17.40 -23.64 0.40
CA GLY A 295 17.00 -22.44 -0.32
C GLY A 295 17.93 -21.25 -0.08
N LEU A 296 18.49 -21.08 1.14
CA LEU A 296 19.46 -20.01 1.40
C LEU A 296 20.73 -20.20 0.57
N GLN A 297 21.23 -21.44 0.49
CA GLN A 297 22.37 -21.79 -0.35
C GLN A 297 22.09 -21.44 -1.82
N ALA A 298 20.96 -21.91 -2.36
CA ALA A 298 20.59 -21.65 -3.76
C ALA A 298 20.48 -20.15 -4.06
N VAL A 299 19.85 -19.37 -3.18
CA VAL A 299 19.67 -17.91 -3.33
C VAL A 299 21.01 -17.18 -3.33
N LEU A 300 21.86 -17.43 -2.34
CA LEU A 300 23.12 -16.70 -2.16
C LEU A 300 24.17 -17.08 -3.21
N GLU A 301 24.25 -18.37 -3.58
CA GLU A 301 25.13 -18.84 -4.65
C GLU A 301 24.74 -18.21 -5.99
N THR A 302 23.45 -18.26 -6.33
CA THR A 302 22.91 -17.69 -7.58
C THR A 302 23.15 -16.19 -7.63
N GLN A 303 22.85 -15.46 -6.56
CA GLN A 303 23.09 -14.01 -6.49
C GLN A 303 24.57 -13.68 -6.67
N HIS A 304 25.47 -14.44 -6.03
CA HIS A 304 26.91 -14.21 -6.15
C HIS A 304 27.41 -14.38 -7.60
N LYS A 305 26.95 -15.43 -8.30
CA LYS A 305 27.29 -15.65 -9.72
C LYS A 305 26.73 -14.54 -10.61
N ILE A 306 25.49 -14.13 -10.37
CA ILE A 306 24.85 -13.02 -11.10
C ILE A 306 25.62 -11.72 -10.90
N ALA A 307 25.99 -11.38 -9.66
CA ALA A 307 26.73 -10.17 -9.35
C ALA A 307 28.09 -10.14 -10.07
N HIS A 308 28.84 -11.24 -10.05
CA HIS A 308 30.10 -11.35 -10.77
C HIS A 308 29.93 -11.25 -12.30
N TYR A 309 28.88 -11.87 -12.85
CA TYR A 309 28.57 -11.75 -14.26
C TYR A 309 28.27 -10.31 -14.67
N VAL A 310 27.42 -9.60 -13.91
CA VAL A 310 27.07 -8.20 -14.19
C VAL A 310 28.28 -7.28 -14.02
N ASP A 311 29.07 -7.42 -12.96
CA ASP A 311 30.32 -6.68 -12.78
C ASP A 311 31.28 -6.87 -13.97
N SER A 312 31.38 -8.11 -14.49
CA SER A 312 32.20 -8.39 -15.69
C SER A 312 31.70 -7.69 -16.96
N LEU A 313 30.40 -7.42 -17.06
CA LEU A 313 29.78 -6.70 -18.17
C LEU A 313 29.96 -5.19 -18.01
N GLU A 314 29.81 -4.68 -16.80
CA GLU A 314 30.01 -3.27 -16.47
C GLU A 314 31.46 -2.82 -16.70
N LYS A 315 32.43 -3.67 -16.32
CA LYS A 315 33.85 -3.47 -16.65
C LYS A 315 34.13 -3.41 -18.15
N LYS A 316 33.27 -4.00 -18.98
CA LYS A 316 33.32 -3.94 -20.45
C LYS A 316 32.50 -2.79 -21.04
N GLY A 317 31.90 -1.94 -20.20
CA GLY A 317 31.03 -0.83 -20.62
C GLY A 317 29.69 -1.27 -21.21
N ILE A 318 29.29 -2.53 -21.02
CA ILE A 318 28.02 -3.06 -21.52
C ILE A 318 26.92 -2.65 -20.54
N LYS A 319 25.87 -1.98 -21.03
CA LYS A 319 24.69 -1.60 -20.22
C LYS A 319 23.61 -2.69 -20.30
N SER A 320 22.71 -2.74 -19.31
CA SER A 320 21.56 -3.65 -19.29
C SER A 320 20.73 -3.62 -20.59
N SER A 321 20.51 -2.44 -21.16
CA SER A 321 19.78 -2.27 -22.43
C SER A 321 20.44 -2.97 -23.62
N ALA A 322 21.76 -3.20 -23.58
CA ALA A 322 22.49 -3.90 -24.64
C ALA A 322 22.29 -5.41 -24.57
N LEU A 323 21.94 -5.97 -23.40
CA LEU A 323 21.64 -7.40 -23.26
C LEU A 323 20.41 -7.82 -24.07
N ASN A 324 19.42 -6.93 -24.17
CA ASN A 324 18.24 -7.17 -24.99
C ASN A 324 18.55 -7.20 -26.49
N LYS A 325 19.53 -6.40 -26.93
CA LYS A 325 19.98 -6.41 -28.34
C LYS A 325 20.79 -7.68 -28.65
N ASN A 326 21.63 -8.11 -27.71
CA ASN A 326 22.50 -9.29 -27.83
C ASN A 326 21.94 -10.49 -27.04
N TYR A 327 20.63 -10.71 -27.13
CA TYR A 327 19.93 -11.75 -26.37
C TYR A 327 20.49 -13.17 -26.56
N PRO A 328 20.89 -13.63 -27.78
CA PRO A 328 21.46 -14.96 -27.96
C PRO A 328 22.72 -15.17 -27.11
N ARG A 329 23.64 -14.20 -27.16
CA ARG A 329 24.88 -14.25 -26.38
C ARG A 329 24.60 -14.18 -24.89
N HIS A 330 23.58 -13.44 -24.47
CA HIS A 330 23.16 -13.41 -23.07
C HIS A 330 22.69 -14.79 -22.61
N ILE A 331 21.77 -15.43 -23.33
CA ILE A 331 21.28 -16.79 -22.99
C ILE A 331 22.44 -17.78 -22.88
N SER A 332 23.33 -17.86 -23.86
CA SER A 332 24.44 -18.82 -23.82
C SER A 332 25.36 -18.61 -22.61
N ASN A 333 25.53 -17.37 -22.14
CA ASN A 333 26.28 -17.11 -20.91
C ASN A 333 25.50 -17.55 -19.66
N ILE A 334 24.18 -17.35 -19.64
CA ILE A 334 23.32 -17.79 -18.55
C ILE A 334 23.28 -19.30 -18.44
N GLU A 335 23.19 -20.02 -19.56
CA GLU A 335 23.26 -21.49 -19.61
C GLU A 335 24.59 -22.00 -19.04
N ARG A 336 25.72 -21.40 -19.45
CA ARG A 336 27.04 -21.74 -18.91
C ARG A 336 27.17 -21.46 -17.40
N LEU A 337 26.54 -20.39 -16.91
CA LEU A 337 26.52 -20.10 -15.47
C LEU A 337 25.66 -21.10 -14.70
N ALA A 338 24.52 -21.49 -15.28
CA ALA A 338 23.57 -22.43 -14.71
C ALA A 338 24.18 -23.84 -14.50
N GLU A 339 25.11 -24.26 -15.35
CA GLU A 339 25.84 -25.53 -15.20
C GLU A 339 26.67 -25.60 -13.91
N THR A 340 27.04 -24.46 -13.34
CA THR A 340 27.86 -24.38 -12.11
C THR A 340 27.04 -24.26 -10.83
N LEU A 341 25.71 -24.18 -10.94
CA LEU A 341 24.80 -23.95 -9.83
C LEU A 341 24.08 -25.23 -9.40
N THR A 342 23.60 -25.25 -8.17
CA THR A 342 22.62 -26.24 -7.70
C THR A 342 21.36 -26.28 -8.60
N PRO A 343 20.60 -27.39 -8.65
CA PRO A 343 19.37 -27.47 -9.46
C PRO A 343 18.37 -26.34 -9.16
N LEU A 344 18.20 -26.01 -7.88
CA LEU A 344 17.35 -24.89 -7.46
C LEU A 344 17.97 -23.54 -7.89
N GLY A 345 19.27 -23.36 -7.75
CA GLY A 345 19.96 -22.16 -8.22
C GLY A 345 19.85 -21.95 -9.74
N LYS A 346 19.92 -23.03 -10.53
CA LYS A 346 19.66 -23.01 -11.98
C LYS A 346 18.26 -22.49 -12.28
N GLN A 347 17.23 -22.99 -11.60
CA GLN A 347 15.85 -22.52 -11.78
C GLN A 347 15.70 -21.03 -11.44
N LEU A 348 16.30 -20.59 -10.33
CA LEU A 348 16.30 -19.18 -9.91
C LEU A 348 17.01 -18.28 -10.93
N LEU A 349 18.12 -18.74 -11.52
CA LEU A 349 18.87 -18.00 -12.52
C LEU A 349 18.10 -17.87 -13.83
N THR A 350 17.57 -18.97 -14.37
CA THR A 350 16.91 -18.98 -15.68
C THR A 350 15.55 -18.29 -15.68
N ALA A 351 14.91 -18.16 -14.52
CA ALA A 351 13.62 -17.47 -14.41
C ALA A 351 13.72 -15.93 -14.50
N LEU A 352 14.92 -15.35 -14.44
CA LEU A 352 15.10 -13.90 -14.47
C LEU A 352 15.30 -13.38 -15.90
N THR A 353 14.60 -12.28 -16.21
CA THR A 353 14.87 -11.51 -17.43
C THR A 353 16.19 -10.73 -17.32
N PRO A 354 16.77 -10.25 -18.44
CA PRO A 354 18.02 -9.50 -18.40
C PRO A 354 17.99 -8.28 -17.47
N ASN A 355 16.87 -7.55 -17.41
CA ASN A 355 16.76 -6.38 -16.52
C ASN A 355 16.60 -6.80 -15.05
N ARG A 356 15.88 -7.88 -14.76
CA ARG A 356 15.71 -8.38 -13.38
C ARG A 356 17.01 -8.99 -12.85
N LEU A 357 17.75 -9.69 -13.69
CA LEU A 357 19.09 -10.18 -13.40
C LEU A 357 20.05 -9.03 -13.10
N TRP A 358 20.02 -7.96 -13.91
CA TRP A 358 20.80 -6.76 -13.66
C TRP A 358 20.42 -6.10 -12.33
N ALA A 359 19.12 -5.98 -12.04
CA ALA A 359 18.64 -5.37 -10.81
C ALA A 359 19.08 -6.17 -9.57
N ILE A 360 18.94 -7.50 -9.58
CA ILE A 360 19.29 -8.33 -8.42
C ILE A 360 20.79 -8.40 -8.16
N ALA A 361 21.62 -8.24 -9.20
CA ALA A 361 23.08 -8.12 -9.06
C ALA A 361 23.50 -6.93 -8.18
N HIS A 362 22.71 -5.86 -8.20
CA HIS A 362 22.97 -4.62 -7.45
C HIS A 362 22.35 -4.62 -6.05
N VAL A 363 21.53 -5.61 -5.72
CA VAL A 363 20.96 -5.73 -4.39
C VAL A 363 22.03 -6.27 -3.44
N PRO A 364 22.27 -5.65 -2.27
CA PRO A 364 23.21 -6.18 -1.30
C PRO A 364 22.82 -7.60 -0.84
N PRO A 365 23.77 -8.55 -0.71
CA PRO A 365 23.47 -9.91 -0.25
C PRO A 365 22.67 -10.02 1.05
N PRO A 366 22.90 -9.17 2.09
CA PRO A 366 22.10 -9.21 3.30
C PRO A 366 20.60 -8.98 3.06
N VAL A 367 20.24 -8.14 2.08
CA VAL A 367 18.84 -7.79 1.76
C VAL A 367 18.10 -8.98 1.15
N VAL A 368 18.74 -9.68 0.21
CA VAL A 368 18.19 -10.88 -0.42
C VAL A 368 18.04 -12.00 0.61
N ALA A 369 19.06 -12.20 1.45
CA ALA A 369 19.01 -13.16 2.55
C ALA A 369 17.89 -12.83 3.55
N THR A 370 17.72 -11.56 3.94
CA THR A 370 16.63 -11.15 4.85
C THR A 370 15.26 -11.47 4.26
N ALA A 371 15.03 -11.19 2.97
CA ALA A 371 13.75 -11.46 2.33
C ALA A 371 13.41 -12.96 2.33
N TYR A 372 14.39 -13.81 2.00
CA TYR A 372 14.25 -15.26 2.03
C TYR A 372 14.07 -15.81 3.46
N LEU A 373 14.96 -15.45 4.38
CA LEU A 373 14.91 -15.92 5.77
C LEU A 373 13.65 -15.46 6.49
N ALA A 374 13.12 -14.26 6.18
CA ALA A 374 11.85 -13.81 6.73
C ALA A 374 10.69 -14.71 6.31
N ILE A 375 10.72 -15.21 5.07
CA ILE A 375 9.72 -16.12 4.53
C ILE A 375 9.75 -17.48 5.21
N GLU A 376 10.95 -18.02 5.43
CA GLU A 376 11.13 -19.27 6.17
C GLU A 376 10.74 -19.08 7.64
N ALA A 377 11.22 -18.02 8.29
CA ALA A 377 10.87 -17.71 9.68
C ALA A 377 9.36 -17.48 9.88
N GLY A 378 8.67 -16.88 8.91
CA GLY A 378 7.22 -16.66 8.94
C GLY A 378 6.38 -17.94 9.08
N LYS A 379 6.94 -19.10 8.70
CA LYS A 379 6.26 -20.40 8.82
C LYS A 379 6.04 -20.82 10.28
N CYS A 380 6.79 -20.26 11.24
CA CYS A 380 6.55 -20.52 12.67
C CYS A 380 5.19 -20.00 13.15
N LEU A 381 4.60 -19.02 12.47
CA LEU A 381 3.26 -18.49 12.76
C LEU A 381 2.17 -19.12 11.88
N VAL A 382 2.55 -20.00 10.95
CA VAL A 382 1.62 -20.73 10.09
C VAL A 382 1.14 -22.02 10.75
N PHE A 383 2.00 -22.65 11.54
CA PHE A 383 1.72 -23.91 12.21
C PHE A 383 1.64 -23.73 13.72
N LYS A 384 0.73 -24.48 14.35
CA LYS A 384 0.63 -24.63 15.80
C LYS A 384 0.85 -26.09 16.15
N ARG A 385 1.79 -26.36 17.06
CA ARG A 385 2.06 -27.72 17.54
C ARG A 385 0.86 -28.25 18.34
N HIS A 386 0.43 -29.47 18.05
CA HIS A 386 -0.65 -30.17 18.75
C HIS A 386 -0.21 -31.62 19.01
N GLY A 387 0.39 -31.87 20.18
CA GLY A 387 1.04 -33.14 20.49
C GLY A 387 2.29 -33.35 19.60
N GLU A 388 2.32 -34.48 18.90
CA GLU A 388 3.37 -34.84 17.93
C GLU A 388 3.10 -34.32 16.51
N ALA A 389 1.90 -33.78 16.26
CA ALA A 389 1.50 -33.26 14.96
C ALA A 389 1.45 -31.73 14.93
N PHE A 390 1.28 -31.18 13.74
CA PHE A 390 1.13 -29.74 13.51
C PHE A 390 -0.23 -29.43 12.93
N VAL A 391 -0.88 -28.38 13.44
CA VAL A 391 -2.13 -27.84 12.94
C VAL A 391 -1.82 -26.58 12.14
N ARG A 392 -2.30 -26.48 10.90
CA ARG A 392 -2.15 -25.27 10.09
C ARG A 392 -3.17 -24.22 10.56
N ILE A 393 -2.69 -23.11 11.10
CA ILE A 393 -3.52 -22.02 11.65
C ILE A 393 -3.62 -20.79 10.75
N SER A 394 -2.82 -20.72 9.68
CA SER A 394 -2.83 -19.61 8.72
C SER A 394 -2.47 -20.08 7.33
N LEU A 395 -3.13 -19.57 6.30
CA LEU A 395 -2.82 -19.85 4.89
C LEU A 395 -1.81 -18.87 4.28
N TYR A 396 -1.47 -17.79 4.99
CA TYR A 396 -0.75 -16.65 4.41
C TYR A 396 0.69 -16.52 4.94
N PRO A 397 1.64 -17.38 4.54
CA PRO A 397 3.01 -17.37 5.06
C PRO A 397 3.73 -16.05 4.77
N HIS A 398 3.40 -15.37 3.68
CA HIS A 398 3.95 -14.07 3.31
C HIS A 398 3.53 -12.94 4.28
N LEU A 399 2.29 -12.97 4.79
CA LEU A 399 1.84 -12.02 5.82
C LEU A 399 2.51 -12.31 7.15
N GLN A 400 2.68 -13.58 7.49
CA GLN A 400 3.40 -13.99 8.69
C GLN A 400 4.89 -13.64 8.63
N ALA A 401 5.54 -13.85 7.48
CA ALA A 401 6.91 -13.46 7.22
C ALA A 401 7.12 -11.95 7.43
N ARG A 402 6.19 -11.14 6.92
CA ARG A 402 6.16 -9.71 7.18
C ARG A 402 6.02 -9.40 8.67
N ALA A 403 5.12 -10.08 9.39
CA ALA A 403 4.92 -9.85 10.82
C ALA A 403 6.20 -10.17 11.63
N VAL A 404 6.84 -11.30 11.34
CA VAL A 404 8.11 -11.70 11.96
C VAL A 404 9.19 -10.65 11.71
N VAL A 405 9.49 -10.32 10.46
CA VAL A 405 10.60 -9.39 10.16
C VAL A 405 10.34 -7.99 10.71
N GLN A 406 9.08 -7.52 10.71
CA GLN A 406 8.73 -6.21 11.26
C GLN A 406 8.81 -6.15 12.79
N SER A 407 8.75 -7.30 13.47
CA SER A 407 8.87 -7.39 14.92
C SER A 407 10.32 -7.28 15.42
N LEU A 408 11.31 -7.48 14.54
CA LEU A 408 12.74 -7.43 14.89
C LEU A 408 13.22 -5.97 14.97
N VAL A 409 13.88 -5.60 16.08
CA VAL A 409 14.43 -4.25 16.27
C VAL A 409 15.59 -4.01 15.30
N GLU A 410 16.42 -5.03 15.12
CA GLU A 410 17.60 -5.04 14.25
C GLU A 410 17.22 -4.80 12.78
N TYR A 411 16.04 -5.22 12.35
CA TYR A 411 15.52 -4.93 11.00
C TYR A 411 15.38 -3.42 10.75
N HIS A 412 14.96 -2.67 11.75
CA HIS A 412 14.80 -1.21 11.65
C HIS A 412 16.13 -0.47 11.82
N GLN A 413 17.10 -1.07 12.50
CA GLN A 413 18.45 -0.53 12.67
C GLN A 413 19.33 -0.76 11.43
N ASN A 414 19.28 -1.96 10.85
CA ASN A 414 20.15 -2.36 9.75
C ASN A 414 19.72 -1.83 8.38
N TYR A 415 18.43 -1.52 8.20
CA TYR A 415 17.88 -1.15 6.91
C TYR A 415 17.14 0.17 6.97
N ASN A 416 17.39 1.04 5.98
CA ASN A 416 16.63 2.28 5.81
C ASN A 416 15.22 2.01 5.24
N GLY A 417 14.40 3.06 5.16
CA GLY A 417 13.02 2.97 4.68
C GLY A 417 12.86 2.34 3.29
N ASP A 418 13.75 2.66 2.35
CA ASP A 418 13.68 2.18 0.97
C ASP A 418 14.06 0.70 0.86
N THR A 419 15.12 0.27 1.54
CA THR A 419 15.49 -1.15 1.61
C THR A 419 14.41 -1.98 2.30
N ARG A 420 13.82 -1.46 3.39
CA ARG A 420 12.68 -2.11 4.05
C ARG A 420 11.47 -2.19 3.13
N LEU A 421 11.24 -1.20 2.27
CA LEU A 421 10.17 -1.22 1.27
C LEU A 421 10.41 -2.30 0.22
N ILE A 422 11.65 -2.44 -0.28
CA ILE A 422 12.05 -3.48 -1.23
C ILE A 422 11.77 -4.87 -0.65
N ILE A 423 12.25 -5.15 0.57
CA ILE A 423 12.05 -6.43 1.25
C ILE A 423 10.56 -6.69 1.46
N ARG A 424 9.82 -5.71 2.00
CA ARG A 424 8.40 -5.86 2.30
C ARG A 424 7.56 -6.10 1.05
N GLN A 425 7.76 -5.32 0.00
CA GLN A 425 7.04 -5.51 -1.27
C GLN A 425 7.38 -6.88 -1.88
N ALA A 426 8.64 -7.32 -1.76
CA ALA A 426 9.05 -8.61 -2.27
C ALA A 426 8.34 -9.76 -1.56
N ILE A 427 8.29 -9.72 -0.23
CA ILE A 427 7.58 -10.70 0.60
C ILE A 427 6.08 -10.69 0.34
N ILE A 428 5.41 -9.52 0.40
CA ILE A 428 3.95 -9.43 0.25
C ILE A 428 3.52 -9.91 -1.15
N CYS A 429 4.27 -9.57 -2.18
CA CYS A 429 3.90 -9.88 -3.56
C CYS A 429 4.44 -11.22 -4.07
N SER A 430 5.19 -12.00 -3.28
CA SER A 430 5.72 -13.31 -3.70
C SER A 430 4.62 -14.34 -3.92
N ARG A 431 3.46 -14.19 -3.26
CA ARG A 431 2.26 -14.96 -3.57
C ARG A 431 1.44 -14.27 -4.66
N ARG A 432 1.02 -15.02 -5.68
CA ARG A 432 0.21 -14.50 -6.80
C ARG A 432 -1.27 -14.41 -6.46
N HIS A 433 -1.77 -15.40 -5.74
CA HIS A 433 -3.18 -15.56 -5.41
C HIS A 433 -3.30 -15.66 -3.89
N GLY A 434 -4.28 -14.93 -3.37
CA GLY A 434 -4.81 -15.15 -2.04
C GLY A 434 -6.32 -15.39 -2.11
N ASP A 435 -6.94 -15.81 -1.01
CA ASP A 435 -8.42 -15.79 -0.87
C ASP A 435 -9.03 -14.41 -1.20
N PHE A 436 -8.23 -13.35 -1.06
CA PHE A 436 -8.59 -11.97 -1.39
C PHE A 436 -8.43 -11.61 -2.88
N GLY A 437 -8.15 -12.59 -3.74
CA GLY A 437 -7.87 -12.42 -5.16
C GLY A 437 -6.38 -12.30 -5.48
N ARG A 438 -6.07 -11.91 -6.73
CA ARG A 438 -4.67 -11.77 -7.18
C ARG A 438 -3.96 -10.65 -6.41
N ALA A 439 -2.78 -10.94 -5.89
CA ALA A 439 -1.90 -9.90 -5.35
C ALA A 439 -1.52 -8.94 -6.48
N PHE A 440 -2.08 -7.73 -6.43
CA PHE A 440 -1.77 -6.72 -7.43
C PHE A 440 -0.35 -6.21 -7.24
N LEU A 441 0.52 -6.49 -8.20
CA LEU A 441 1.85 -5.91 -8.27
C LEU A 441 1.72 -4.39 -8.45
N PRO A 442 2.24 -3.57 -7.52
CA PRO A 442 2.20 -2.13 -7.68
C PRO A 442 2.88 -1.73 -9.00
N ASN A 443 2.25 -0.86 -9.80
CA ASN A 443 2.81 -0.40 -11.08
C ASN A 443 4.19 0.26 -10.93
N ARG A 444 4.52 0.74 -9.73
CA ARG A 444 5.79 1.41 -9.37
C ARG A 444 6.68 0.57 -8.44
N MET A 445 6.44 -0.73 -8.32
CA MET A 445 7.32 -1.62 -7.56
C MET A 445 8.72 -1.62 -8.20
N PRO A 446 9.80 -1.35 -7.43
CA PRO A 446 11.18 -1.34 -7.94
C PRO A 446 11.58 -2.69 -8.56
N LEU A 447 12.49 -2.67 -9.54
CA LEU A 447 12.93 -3.89 -10.24
C LEU A 447 13.65 -4.86 -9.29
N GLU A 448 14.38 -4.32 -8.32
CA GLU A 448 15.06 -5.06 -7.25
C GLU A 448 14.05 -5.86 -6.43
N SER A 449 12.97 -5.20 -6.02
CA SER A 449 11.90 -5.84 -5.26
C SER A 449 11.20 -6.92 -6.09
N ARG A 450 11.00 -6.69 -7.39
CA ARG A 450 10.41 -7.68 -8.30
C ARG A 450 11.30 -8.90 -8.48
N ALA A 451 12.60 -8.70 -8.68
CA ALA A 451 13.53 -9.81 -8.85
C ALA A 451 13.61 -10.69 -7.58
N ILE A 452 13.62 -10.08 -6.39
CA ILE A 452 13.55 -10.85 -5.13
C ILE A 452 12.21 -11.55 -5.03
N ARG A 453 11.10 -10.85 -5.28
CA ARG A 453 9.73 -11.40 -5.28
C ARG A 453 9.60 -12.65 -6.14
N ASP A 454 10.22 -12.63 -7.32
CA ASP A 454 10.21 -13.72 -8.28
C ASP A 454 10.91 -14.97 -7.75
N TRP A 455 12.09 -14.80 -7.14
CA TRP A 455 12.77 -15.90 -6.45
C TRP A 455 11.94 -16.45 -5.30
N LEU A 456 11.35 -15.57 -4.50
CA LEU A 456 10.51 -15.97 -3.39
C LEU A 456 9.27 -16.75 -3.85
N GLU A 457 8.68 -16.40 -5.00
CA GLU A 457 7.56 -17.16 -5.58
C GLU A 457 7.98 -18.59 -5.95
N ILE A 458 9.14 -18.75 -6.61
CA ILE A 458 9.68 -20.07 -6.99
C ILE A 458 9.98 -20.90 -5.73
N LEU A 459 10.59 -20.28 -4.73
CA LEU A 459 10.96 -20.95 -3.47
C LEU A 459 9.74 -21.32 -2.62
N TYR A 460 8.62 -20.61 -2.78
CA TYR A 460 7.35 -20.93 -2.13
C TYR A 460 6.60 -22.08 -2.80
N ALA A 461 6.87 -22.37 -4.07
CA ALA A 461 6.21 -23.46 -4.78
C ALA A 461 6.70 -24.83 -4.26
N ASP A 462 5.79 -25.79 -4.24
CA ASP A 462 6.12 -27.19 -3.96
C ASP A 462 7.19 -27.68 -4.94
N ALA A 463 8.08 -28.57 -4.48
CA ALA A 463 9.23 -29.04 -5.24
C ALA A 463 8.86 -29.50 -6.67
N GLU A 464 7.73 -30.19 -6.81
CA GLU A 464 7.19 -30.69 -8.08
C GLU A 464 6.69 -29.57 -9.02
N ARG A 465 6.29 -28.43 -8.46
CA ARG A 465 5.72 -27.28 -9.19
C ARG A 465 6.70 -26.13 -9.36
N ARG A 466 7.91 -26.21 -8.77
CA ARG A 466 8.92 -25.15 -8.86
C ARG A 466 9.28 -24.79 -10.30
N GLU A 467 9.35 -25.78 -11.19
CA GLU A 467 9.63 -25.55 -12.61
C GLU A 467 8.47 -24.79 -13.31
N GLU A 468 7.22 -25.19 -13.06
CA GLU A 468 6.05 -24.48 -13.59
C GLU A 468 5.98 -23.04 -13.07
N ALA A 469 6.28 -22.84 -11.78
CA ALA A 469 6.37 -21.53 -11.15
C ALA A 469 7.50 -20.68 -11.76
N ALA A 470 8.68 -21.27 -11.98
CA ALA A 470 9.81 -20.61 -12.63
C ALA A 470 9.47 -20.15 -14.05
N HIS A 471 8.84 -21.01 -14.86
CA HIS A 471 8.37 -20.63 -16.20
C HIS A 471 7.34 -19.49 -16.14
N LEU A 472 6.41 -19.52 -15.17
CA LEU A 472 5.42 -18.46 -15.01
C LEU A 472 6.04 -17.14 -14.60
N VAL A 473 7.01 -17.17 -13.69
CA VAL A 473 7.79 -16.02 -13.25
C VAL A 473 8.57 -15.41 -14.41
N GLU A 474 9.24 -16.24 -15.21
CA GLU A 474 10.01 -15.83 -16.40
C GLU A 474 9.11 -15.13 -17.43
N LEU A 475 7.98 -15.78 -17.77
CA LEU A 475 6.98 -15.22 -18.68
C LEU A 475 6.51 -13.86 -18.17
N ASP A 476 6.23 -13.78 -16.87
CA ASP A 476 5.70 -12.57 -16.28
C ASP A 476 6.72 -11.42 -16.26
N GLY A 477 8.01 -11.71 -16.13
CA GLY A 477 9.05 -10.69 -16.31
C GLY A 477 9.13 -10.20 -17.73
N HIS A 478 9.05 -11.09 -18.71
CA HIS A 478 9.07 -10.69 -20.11
C HIS A 478 7.87 -9.84 -20.49
N ILE A 479 6.67 -10.24 -20.08
CA ILE A 479 5.41 -9.52 -20.35
C ILE A 479 5.41 -8.13 -19.71
N GLU A 480 5.99 -7.99 -18.52
CA GLU A 480 6.15 -6.69 -17.88
C GLU A 480 7.06 -5.75 -18.69
N GLU A 481 8.20 -6.24 -19.14
CA GLU A 481 9.13 -5.43 -19.94
C GLU A 481 8.52 -5.03 -21.29
N VAL A 482 7.76 -5.93 -21.93
CA VAL A 482 6.96 -5.61 -23.12
C VAL A 482 5.94 -4.50 -22.80
N SER A 483 5.31 -4.53 -21.62
CA SER A 483 4.38 -3.48 -21.19
C SER A 483 5.07 -2.12 -20.96
N VAL A 484 6.29 -2.13 -20.41
CA VAL A 484 7.10 -0.91 -20.27
C VAL A 484 7.47 -0.34 -21.63
N ASN A 485 7.93 -1.19 -22.56
CA ASN A 485 8.25 -0.79 -23.94
C ASN A 485 7.03 -0.20 -24.66
N TRP A 486 5.88 -0.87 -24.55
CA TRP A 486 4.60 -0.37 -25.08
C TRP A 486 4.29 1.04 -24.56
N ARG A 487 4.31 1.24 -23.24
CA ARG A 487 3.97 2.54 -22.63
C ARG A 487 4.93 3.65 -23.04
N LEU A 488 6.23 3.38 -23.04
CA LEU A 488 7.25 4.35 -23.45
C LEU A 488 7.17 4.65 -24.95
N GLY A 489 6.95 3.62 -25.76
CA GLY A 489 6.77 3.72 -27.21
C GLY A 489 5.55 4.56 -27.57
N PHE A 490 4.39 4.26 -26.96
CA PHE A 490 3.14 4.98 -27.16
C PHE A 490 3.28 6.45 -26.74
N ALA A 491 3.76 6.72 -25.52
CA ALA A 491 3.96 8.10 -25.05
C ALA A 491 4.99 8.85 -25.91
N GLY A 492 6.03 8.16 -26.38
CA GLY A 492 7.03 8.71 -27.30
C GLY A 492 6.45 9.09 -28.65
N ARG A 493 5.61 8.23 -29.25
CA ARG A 493 4.92 8.54 -30.51
C ARG A 493 3.92 9.68 -30.33
N LEU A 494 3.12 9.67 -29.25
CA LEU A 494 2.16 10.74 -28.94
C LEU A 494 2.83 12.13 -28.82
N ARG A 495 4.03 12.21 -28.22
CA ARG A 495 4.80 13.46 -28.13
C ARG A 495 5.43 13.88 -29.47
N LYS A 496 5.79 12.91 -30.32
CA LYS A 496 6.42 13.15 -31.63
C LYS A 496 5.41 13.49 -32.71
N ALA A 497 4.15 13.15 -32.52
CA ALA A 497 3.03 13.68 -33.30
C ALA A 497 2.87 15.18 -33.03
N LYS A 498 3.86 15.97 -33.47
CA LYS A 498 3.62 17.38 -33.74
C LYS A 498 2.60 17.42 -34.87
N ARG A 499 1.58 18.27 -34.69
CA ARG A 499 0.64 18.66 -35.74
C ARG A 499 1.45 18.85 -37.04
N PRO A 500 1.19 18.11 -38.14
CA PRO A 500 1.86 18.38 -39.39
C PRO A 500 1.67 19.86 -39.70
N ALA A 501 2.76 20.56 -40.00
CA ALA A 501 2.73 22.01 -40.21
C ALA A 501 1.86 22.40 -41.42
N ASN A 502 1.56 21.44 -42.29
CA ASN A 502 0.70 21.62 -43.44
C ASN A 502 -0.32 20.45 -43.56
N PRO A 503 -1.60 20.66 -43.21
CA PRO A 503 -2.64 19.63 -43.31
C PRO A 503 -3.00 19.26 -44.75
N ALA A 504 -2.61 20.08 -45.75
CA ALA A 504 -2.99 19.93 -47.15
C ALA A 504 -2.05 19.07 -48.01
N ALA A 505 -1.00 18.46 -47.43
CA ALA A 505 0.02 17.70 -48.18
C ALA A 505 -0.15 16.17 -48.13
N HIS A 506 -1.32 15.67 -47.73
CA HIS A 506 -1.57 14.24 -47.50
C HIS A 506 -2.71 13.70 -48.38
N ASP A 507 -2.54 13.75 -49.70
CA ASP A 507 -3.54 13.28 -50.67
C ASP A 507 -3.36 11.81 -51.11
N ALA A 508 -2.60 10.98 -50.39
CA ALA A 508 -2.47 9.56 -50.72
C ALA A 508 -2.43 8.67 -49.46
N LEU A 509 -3.64 8.33 -49.01
CA LEU A 509 -4.02 7.37 -47.96
C LEU A 509 -3.63 7.73 -46.51
N PRO A 510 -4.57 7.52 -45.57
CA PRO A 510 -5.04 8.66 -44.81
C PRO A 510 -5.04 8.38 -43.31
N TRP A 511 -4.90 9.42 -42.48
CA TRP A 511 -4.97 9.37 -41.01
C TRP A 511 -3.84 8.58 -40.33
N HIS A 512 -3.33 9.15 -39.25
CA HIS A 512 -2.42 8.47 -38.34
C HIS A 512 -3.17 7.37 -37.55
N LEU A 513 -3.63 6.30 -38.19
CA LEU A 513 -4.34 5.17 -37.58
C LEU A 513 -3.59 4.54 -36.40
N TRP A 514 -2.27 4.72 -36.34
CA TRP A 514 -1.45 4.35 -35.19
C TRP A 514 -1.82 5.11 -33.90
N GLN A 515 -2.38 6.32 -34.01
CA GLN A 515 -2.98 7.02 -32.87
C GLN A 515 -4.14 6.17 -32.37
N GLY A 516 -4.96 5.63 -33.27
CA GLY A 516 -6.15 4.85 -32.99
C GLY A 516 -7.41 5.73 -33.04
N ILE A 517 -8.56 5.09 -32.97
CA ILE A 517 -9.86 5.71 -33.09
C ILE A 517 -10.51 5.68 -31.70
N ALA A 518 -10.81 6.84 -31.15
CA ALA A 518 -11.52 6.88 -29.89
C ALA A 518 -13.03 6.70 -30.13
N PHE A 519 -13.59 5.66 -29.52
CA PHE A 519 -15.00 5.29 -29.67
C PHE A 519 -15.62 5.03 -28.30
N LYS A 520 -16.55 5.90 -27.88
CA LYS A 520 -17.17 5.84 -26.54
C LYS A 520 -16.10 5.74 -25.43
N SER A 521 -16.00 4.58 -24.77
CA SER A 521 -15.07 4.29 -23.66
C SER A 521 -13.84 3.49 -24.07
N VAL A 522 -13.62 3.28 -25.37
CA VAL A 522 -12.50 2.50 -25.92
C VAL A 522 -11.67 3.32 -26.91
N VAL A 523 -10.43 2.87 -27.07
CA VAL A 523 -9.47 3.32 -28.08
C VAL A 523 -9.20 2.12 -28.97
N LEU A 524 -9.63 2.21 -30.22
CA LEU A 524 -9.46 1.17 -31.23
C LEU A 524 -8.14 1.39 -31.95
N MET A 525 -7.23 0.42 -31.91
CA MET A 525 -5.91 0.58 -32.52
C MET A 525 -5.57 -0.61 -33.42
N PRO A 526 -5.00 -0.40 -34.61
CA PRO A 526 -4.61 -1.51 -35.47
C PRO A 526 -3.67 -2.49 -34.75
N MET A 527 -3.94 -3.79 -34.92
CA MET A 527 -3.18 -4.83 -34.25
C MET A 527 -1.69 -4.78 -34.64
N THR A 528 -1.39 -4.54 -35.91
CA THR A 528 -0.04 -4.45 -36.47
C THR A 528 0.79 -3.34 -35.81
N ASP A 529 0.22 -2.13 -35.69
CA ASP A 529 0.84 -0.98 -35.02
C ASP A 529 1.11 -1.26 -33.54
N LEU A 530 0.14 -1.87 -32.86
CA LEU A 530 0.27 -2.24 -31.45
C LEU A 530 1.41 -3.26 -31.25
N ILE A 531 1.49 -4.26 -32.12
CA ILE A 531 2.56 -5.28 -32.09
C ILE A 531 3.91 -4.64 -32.33
N GLU A 532 4.03 -3.80 -33.37
CA GLU A 532 5.28 -3.13 -33.72
C GLU A 532 5.77 -2.25 -32.55
N MET A 533 4.87 -1.50 -31.92
CA MET A 533 5.19 -0.67 -30.76
C MET A 533 5.59 -1.47 -29.53
N ALA A 534 4.81 -2.50 -29.17
CA ALA A 534 5.04 -3.28 -27.95
C ALA A 534 6.30 -4.16 -28.04
N LEU A 535 6.58 -4.74 -29.21
CA LEU A 535 7.72 -5.63 -29.44
C LEU A 535 8.95 -4.91 -30.00
N LYS A 536 8.91 -3.57 -30.08
CA LYS A 536 10.04 -2.76 -30.52
C LYS A 536 11.27 -3.01 -29.64
N GLY A 537 12.38 -3.39 -30.25
CA GLY A 537 13.63 -3.68 -29.55
C GLY A 537 13.68 -5.02 -28.80
N VAL A 538 12.62 -5.85 -28.90
CA VAL A 538 12.63 -7.22 -28.38
C VAL A 538 13.22 -8.14 -29.45
N HIS A 539 14.34 -8.79 -29.15
CA HIS A 539 15.02 -9.72 -30.05
C HIS A 539 14.15 -10.94 -30.42
N GLU A 540 14.32 -11.49 -31.63
CA GLU A 540 13.47 -12.57 -32.16
C GLU A 540 13.51 -13.85 -31.31
N GLN A 541 14.70 -14.30 -30.89
CA GLN A 541 14.82 -15.44 -29.97
C GLN A 541 14.11 -15.20 -28.63
N ARG A 542 14.08 -13.95 -28.15
CA ARG A 542 13.34 -13.61 -26.93
C ARG A 542 11.84 -13.75 -27.16
N ARG A 543 11.34 -13.35 -28.33
CA ARG A 543 9.92 -13.55 -28.70
C ARG A 543 9.58 -15.04 -28.77
N ARG A 544 10.43 -15.86 -29.39
CA ARG A 544 10.27 -17.33 -29.42
C ARG A 544 10.19 -17.92 -28.02
N ARG A 545 11.12 -17.53 -27.13
CA ARG A 545 11.08 -17.95 -25.72
C ARG A 545 9.77 -17.54 -25.02
N ILE A 546 9.28 -16.33 -25.25
CA ILE A 546 7.99 -15.89 -24.68
C ILE A 546 6.84 -16.76 -25.19
N SER A 547 6.81 -17.08 -26.49
CA SER A 547 5.79 -17.98 -27.07
C SER A 547 5.88 -19.40 -26.49
N GLU A 548 7.08 -19.94 -26.30
CA GLU A 548 7.29 -21.23 -25.63
C GLU A 548 6.77 -21.20 -24.18
N LEU A 549 7.09 -20.14 -23.43
CA LEU A 549 6.62 -19.97 -22.06
C LEU A 549 5.10 -19.82 -21.96
N LEU A 550 4.46 -19.17 -22.94
CA LEU A 550 2.99 -19.14 -23.03
C LEU A 550 2.41 -20.55 -23.16
N ALA A 551 3.04 -21.43 -23.93
CA ALA A 551 2.63 -22.82 -24.07
C ALA A 551 2.89 -23.64 -22.79
N LEU A 552 4.08 -23.51 -22.19
CA LEU A 552 4.49 -24.25 -21.00
C LEU A 552 3.66 -23.88 -19.76
N THR A 553 3.37 -22.58 -19.58
CA THR A 553 2.67 -22.09 -18.38
C THR A 553 1.16 -22.22 -18.46
N ARG A 554 0.64 -22.68 -19.60
CA ARG A 554 -0.78 -22.71 -19.90
C ARG A 554 -1.60 -23.50 -18.87
N ARG A 555 -1.25 -24.77 -18.67
CA ARG A 555 -1.94 -25.68 -17.74
C ARG A 555 -1.88 -25.18 -16.31
N TYR A 556 -0.80 -24.49 -15.97
CA TYR A 556 -0.63 -23.91 -14.64
C TYR A 556 -1.49 -22.65 -14.48
N GLN A 557 -1.56 -21.80 -15.51
CA GLN A 557 -2.41 -20.61 -15.52
C GLN A 557 -3.91 -20.93 -15.48
N THR A 558 -4.37 -21.95 -16.22
CA THR A 558 -5.78 -22.37 -16.16
C THR A 558 -6.15 -22.81 -14.75
N ARG A 559 -5.34 -23.67 -14.10
CA ARG A 559 -5.52 -24.08 -12.70
C ARG A 559 -5.52 -22.92 -11.72
N ILE A 560 -4.64 -21.95 -11.91
CA ILE A 560 -4.58 -20.74 -11.07
C ILE A 560 -5.82 -19.84 -11.25
N SER A 561 -6.37 -19.80 -12.46
CA SER A 561 -7.43 -18.86 -12.81
C SER A 561 -8.83 -19.32 -12.43
N THR A 562 -9.06 -20.63 -12.26
CA THR A 562 -10.34 -21.18 -11.78
C THR A 562 -10.63 -20.74 -10.35
N SER A 563 -9.61 -20.74 -9.48
CA SER A 563 -9.75 -20.35 -8.07
C SER A 563 -10.10 -18.87 -7.82
N ALA A 564 -9.97 -17.99 -8.83
CA ALA A 564 -10.25 -16.55 -8.68
C ALA A 564 -11.63 -16.17 -9.26
N ARG A 565 -12.69 -16.22 -8.44
CA ARG A 565 -14.11 -15.98 -8.86
C ARG A 565 -14.50 -14.54 -9.25
N LEU A 566 -13.56 -13.65 -9.51
CA LEU A 566 -13.88 -12.25 -9.84
C LEU A 566 -14.23 -12.07 -11.34
N PRO A 567 -15.28 -11.30 -11.69
CA PRO A 567 -15.68 -11.05 -13.07
C PRO A 567 -14.58 -10.30 -13.84
N GLY A 568 -13.84 -11.06 -14.66
CA GLY A 568 -12.60 -10.62 -15.33
C GLY A 568 -11.52 -11.71 -15.32
N PHE A 569 -11.49 -12.55 -14.29
CA PHE A 569 -10.57 -13.69 -14.17
C PHE A 569 -11.03 -14.90 -14.98
N ARG A 570 -12.35 -15.12 -15.09
CA ARG A 570 -12.92 -16.11 -16.02
C ARG A 570 -12.43 -15.90 -17.46
N ARG A 571 -12.22 -14.64 -17.88
CA ARG A 571 -11.64 -14.34 -19.20
C ARG A 571 -10.18 -14.77 -19.26
N GLN A 572 -9.34 -14.43 -18.28
CA GLN A 572 -7.94 -14.90 -18.23
C GLN A 572 -7.81 -16.44 -18.24
N ALA A 573 -8.76 -17.14 -17.61
CA ALA A 573 -8.86 -18.60 -17.63
C ALA A 573 -9.18 -19.13 -19.03
N MET A 574 -10.20 -18.58 -19.68
CA MET A 574 -10.60 -18.97 -21.03
C MET A 574 -9.57 -18.57 -22.08
N GLU A 575 -8.82 -17.48 -21.86
CA GLU A 575 -7.68 -17.10 -22.71
C GLU A 575 -6.52 -18.07 -22.60
N ALA A 576 -6.34 -18.68 -21.43
CA ALA A 576 -5.36 -19.74 -21.25
C ALA A 576 -5.82 -21.06 -21.88
N ASP A 577 -7.02 -21.18 -22.44
CA ASP A 577 -7.45 -22.36 -23.20
C ASP A 577 -7.27 -22.13 -24.73
N LYS A 578 -6.77 -23.13 -25.48
CA LYS A 578 -6.54 -22.98 -26.96
C LYS A 578 -7.84 -22.90 -27.70
N SER A 579 -8.79 -23.69 -27.23
CA SER A 579 -10.00 -24.03 -27.95
C SER A 579 -10.78 -22.76 -28.34
N GLY A 580 -10.83 -21.78 -27.44
CA GLY A 580 -11.54 -20.52 -27.65
C GLY A 580 -10.78 -19.45 -28.44
N GLU A 581 -9.46 -19.48 -28.50
CA GLU A 581 -8.68 -18.50 -29.29
C GLU A 581 -8.52 -18.95 -30.74
N ASP A 582 -8.16 -20.21 -30.95
CA ASP A 582 -7.93 -20.72 -32.30
C ASP A 582 -9.26 -20.85 -33.07
N SER A 583 -10.42 -20.78 -32.41
CA SER A 583 -11.74 -20.76 -33.07
C SER A 583 -12.21 -19.36 -33.47
N ASP A 584 -11.47 -18.29 -33.12
CA ASP A 584 -11.84 -16.92 -33.44
C ASP A 584 -11.71 -16.65 -34.94
N SER A 585 -12.78 -16.11 -35.55
CA SER A 585 -12.87 -15.91 -37.00
C SER A 585 -11.83 -14.91 -37.53
N VAL A 586 -11.49 -13.87 -36.76
CA VAL A 586 -10.47 -12.90 -37.13
C VAL A 586 -9.09 -13.54 -37.09
N VAL A 587 -8.81 -14.36 -36.07
CA VAL A 587 -7.55 -15.11 -35.98
C VAL A 587 -7.41 -16.10 -37.14
N GLN A 588 -8.48 -16.82 -37.49
CA GLN A 588 -8.48 -17.75 -38.62
C GLN A 588 -8.27 -17.03 -39.96
N ALA A 589 -8.91 -15.88 -40.16
CA ALA A 589 -8.69 -15.04 -41.33
C ALA A 589 -7.22 -14.60 -41.43
N LEU A 590 -6.64 -14.13 -40.32
CA LEU A 590 -5.23 -13.77 -40.28
C LEU A 590 -4.30 -14.96 -40.55
N LEU A 591 -4.58 -16.14 -40.02
CA LEU A 591 -3.78 -17.35 -40.28
C LEU A 591 -3.77 -17.78 -41.75
N SER A 592 -4.82 -17.46 -42.50
CA SER A 592 -4.90 -17.73 -43.94
C SER A 592 -4.02 -16.80 -44.79
N GLU A 593 -3.61 -15.65 -44.25
CA GLU A 593 -2.74 -14.69 -44.94
C GLU A 593 -1.25 -15.09 -44.90
N PRO A 594 -0.47 -14.76 -45.95
CA PRO A 594 0.97 -15.04 -45.96
C PRO A 594 1.69 -14.27 -44.84
N GLY A 595 2.36 -15.01 -43.95
CA GLY A 595 3.00 -14.45 -42.75
C GLY A 595 2.06 -14.28 -41.54
N GLY A 596 0.77 -14.62 -41.71
CA GLY A 596 -0.27 -14.57 -40.68
C GLY A 596 0.08 -15.31 -39.40
N ALA A 597 0.65 -16.51 -39.50
CA ALA A 597 1.09 -17.30 -38.35
C ALA A 597 2.10 -16.54 -37.45
N GLN A 598 3.08 -15.86 -38.04
CA GLN A 598 4.05 -15.07 -37.29
C GLN A 598 3.39 -13.84 -36.63
N LEU A 599 2.41 -13.24 -37.32
CA LEU A 599 1.66 -12.11 -36.80
C LEU A 599 0.78 -12.51 -35.62
N VAL A 600 0.08 -13.64 -35.71
CA VAL A 600 -0.74 -14.21 -34.63
C VAL A 600 0.11 -14.62 -33.43
N ASP A 601 1.29 -15.20 -33.64
CA ASP A 601 2.20 -15.53 -32.54
C ASP A 601 2.70 -14.27 -31.82
N ARG A 602 3.03 -13.21 -32.57
CA ARG A 602 3.36 -11.91 -31.98
C ARG A 602 2.16 -11.28 -31.27
N TRP A 603 0.96 -11.43 -31.82
CA TRP A 603 -0.27 -10.98 -31.20
C TRP A 603 -0.50 -11.65 -29.85
N ARG A 604 -0.33 -12.97 -29.74
CA ARG A 604 -0.47 -13.72 -28.48
C ARG A 604 0.38 -13.13 -27.34
N ILE A 605 1.62 -12.75 -27.64
CA ILE A 605 2.52 -12.09 -26.67
C ILE A 605 1.92 -10.75 -26.21
N VAL A 606 1.50 -9.92 -27.15
CA VAL A 606 1.01 -8.57 -26.88
C VAL A 606 -0.35 -8.60 -26.21
N ARG A 607 -1.26 -9.47 -26.65
CA ARG A 607 -2.53 -9.76 -26.01
C ARG A 607 -2.34 -10.17 -24.57
N ARG A 608 -1.43 -11.12 -24.27
CA ARG A 608 -1.13 -11.52 -22.88
C ARG A 608 -0.72 -10.32 -22.02
N MET A 609 0.12 -9.43 -22.57
CA MET A 609 0.50 -8.19 -21.91
C MET A 609 -0.70 -7.28 -21.65
N LEU A 610 -1.54 -7.06 -22.67
CA LEU A 610 -2.70 -6.18 -22.56
C LEU A 610 -3.73 -6.74 -21.58
N THR A 611 -4.01 -8.04 -21.57
CA THR A 611 -4.92 -8.67 -20.60
C THR A 611 -4.38 -8.51 -19.18
N ARG A 612 -3.10 -8.87 -18.95
CA ARG A 612 -2.50 -8.85 -17.62
C ARG A 612 -2.56 -7.47 -16.98
N TYR A 613 -2.32 -6.42 -17.76
CA TYR A 613 -2.38 -5.04 -17.31
C TYR A 613 -3.74 -4.37 -17.58
N ASN A 614 -4.78 -5.17 -17.86
CA ASN A 614 -6.16 -4.72 -17.99
C ASN A 614 -6.34 -3.57 -19.02
N TRP A 615 -5.59 -3.64 -20.12
CA TRP A 615 -5.71 -2.73 -21.25
C TRP A 615 -6.83 -3.14 -22.20
N LEU A 616 -7.05 -4.44 -22.42
CA LEU A 616 -8.11 -4.91 -23.32
C LEU A 616 -9.49 -4.60 -22.75
N SER A 617 -10.36 -4.02 -23.58
CA SER A 617 -11.76 -3.87 -23.25
C SER A 617 -12.47 -5.23 -23.26
N THR A 618 -13.46 -5.38 -22.40
CA THR A 618 -14.38 -6.53 -22.40
C THR A 618 -15.62 -6.27 -23.24
N ARG A 619 -15.92 -5.00 -23.52
CA ARG A 619 -17.08 -4.58 -24.30
C ARG A 619 -16.76 -3.38 -25.19
N ILE A 620 -17.47 -3.24 -26.29
CA ILE A 620 -17.46 -2.06 -27.14
C ILE A 620 -18.92 -1.69 -27.39
N GLY A 621 -19.38 -0.58 -26.78
CA GLY A 621 -20.82 -0.34 -26.69
C GLY A 621 -21.49 -1.47 -25.91
N ASP A 622 -22.49 -2.10 -26.52
CA ASP A 622 -23.26 -3.19 -25.90
C ASP A 622 -22.69 -4.57 -26.22
N ASP A 623 -21.83 -4.68 -27.25
CA ASP A 623 -21.27 -5.95 -27.70
C ASP A 623 -20.08 -6.39 -26.84
N ALA A 624 -19.99 -7.71 -26.62
CA ALA A 624 -18.85 -8.33 -25.98
C ALA A 624 -17.68 -8.43 -26.95
N VAL A 625 -16.48 -8.09 -26.50
CA VAL A 625 -15.26 -8.28 -27.31
C VAL A 625 -14.93 -9.78 -27.35
N PRO A 626 -14.61 -10.35 -28.53
CA PRO A 626 -14.18 -11.75 -28.64
C PRO A 626 -13.04 -12.13 -27.71
N LEU A 627 -12.85 -13.42 -27.47
CA LEU A 627 -11.77 -13.90 -26.61
C LEU A 627 -10.42 -13.47 -27.18
N ALA A 628 -10.21 -13.55 -28.51
CA ALA A 628 -8.98 -13.11 -29.16
C ALA A 628 -8.66 -11.62 -28.95
N GLY A 629 -9.63 -10.81 -28.50
CA GLY A 629 -9.43 -9.40 -28.23
C GLY A 629 -9.30 -8.55 -29.49
N LEU A 630 -9.79 -9.06 -30.62
CA LEU A 630 -9.78 -8.40 -31.92
C LEU A 630 -11.20 -8.12 -32.37
N VAL A 631 -11.40 -7.03 -33.10
CA VAL A 631 -12.62 -6.67 -33.80
C VAL A 631 -12.29 -6.12 -35.17
N GLU A 632 -13.27 -6.06 -36.05
CA GLU A 632 -13.15 -5.50 -37.38
C GLU A 632 -13.80 -4.11 -37.41
N VAL A 633 -13.23 -3.20 -38.20
CA VAL A 633 -13.72 -1.81 -38.28
C VAL A 633 -13.85 -1.40 -39.74
N VAL A 634 -14.94 -0.73 -40.08
CA VAL A 634 -15.10 -0.03 -41.35
C VAL A 634 -15.09 1.46 -41.07
N LEU A 635 -14.17 2.17 -41.70
CA LEU A 635 -14.12 3.63 -41.70
C LEU A 635 -14.90 4.15 -42.90
N ARG A 636 -15.91 4.97 -42.62
CA ARG A 636 -16.63 5.73 -43.63
C ARG A 636 -15.86 7.02 -43.87
N SER A 637 -15.75 7.41 -45.14
CA SER A 637 -15.24 8.73 -45.46
C SER A 637 -16.23 9.79 -45.01
N ALA A 638 -15.73 10.98 -44.70
CA ALA A 638 -16.59 12.12 -44.40
C ALA A 638 -17.57 12.32 -45.56
N PRO A 639 -18.84 12.68 -45.28
CA PRO A 639 -19.87 12.82 -46.32
C PRO A 639 -19.49 13.84 -47.42
N ASP A 640 -18.57 14.76 -47.12
CA ASP A 640 -18.11 15.81 -48.03
C ASP A 640 -16.91 15.39 -48.91
N ASP A 641 -16.39 14.16 -48.78
CA ASP A 641 -15.29 13.65 -49.60
C ASP A 641 -15.84 12.85 -50.81
N PRO A 642 -15.93 13.46 -52.02
CA PRO A 642 -16.48 12.80 -53.20
C PRO A 642 -15.64 11.61 -53.68
N ALA A 643 -14.38 11.52 -53.25
CA ALA A 643 -13.51 10.38 -53.53
C ALA A 643 -13.56 9.30 -52.42
N GLY A 644 -14.42 9.51 -51.42
CA GLY A 644 -14.40 8.84 -50.13
C GLY A 644 -14.51 7.31 -50.18
N GLN A 645 -13.38 6.63 -50.38
CA GLN A 645 -13.29 5.19 -50.27
C GLN A 645 -13.43 4.79 -48.80
N SER A 646 -14.49 4.04 -48.49
CA SER A 646 -14.61 3.40 -47.19
C SER A 646 -13.54 2.31 -47.06
N GLN A 647 -12.85 2.26 -45.93
CA GLN A 647 -11.76 1.32 -45.70
C GLN A 647 -12.12 0.32 -44.60
N GLY A 648 -12.07 -0.97 -44.93
CA GLY A 648 -12.17 -2.06 -43.95
C GLY A 648 -10.82 -2.36 -43.31
N ILE A 649 -10.80 -2.53 -41.99
CA ILE A 649 -9.63 -2.89 -41.19
C ILE A 649 -9.96 -4.19 -40.44
N THR A 650 -9.28 -5.28 -40.81
CA THR A 650 -9.60 -6.65 -40.38
C THR A 650 -9.20 -6.97 -38.93
N ALA A 651 -8.24 -6.24 -38.35
CA ALA A 651 -7.73 -6.57 -37.01
C ALA A 651 -7.45 -5.32 -36.18
N VAL A 652 -8.43 -4.95 -35.36
CA VAL A 652 -8.39 -3.77 -34.49
C VAL A 652 -8.54 -4.19 -33.03
N VAL A 653 -7.74 -3.58 -32.17
CA VAL A 653 -7.66 -3.90 -30.75
C VAL A 653 -8.39 -2.84 -29.93
N PRO A 654 -9.46 -3.21 -29.19
CA PRO A 654 -10.18 -2.29 -28.33
C PRO A 654 -9.48 -2.14 -26.97
N LEU A 655 -8.84 -1.01 -26.76
CA LEU A 655 -8.15 -0.64 -25.52
C LEU A 655 -9.04 0.22 -24.62
N ARG A 656 -8.96 0.04 -23.31
CA ARG A 656 -9.75 0.82 -22.34
C ARG A 656 -9.25 2.26 -22.26
N GLN A 657 -10.11 3.21 -22.62
CA GLN A 657 -9.80 4.64 -22.52
C GLN A 657 -9.33 5.05 -21.11
N ARG A 658 -9.97 4.49 -20.07
CA ARG A 658 -9.62 4.74 -18.66
C ARG A 658 -8.14 4.49 -18.36
N ARG A 659 -7.49 3.52 -19.01
CA ARG A 659 -6.07 3.24 -18.78
C ARG A 659 -5.15 4.34 -19.30
N PHE A 660 -5.52 4.98 -20.41
CA PHE A 660 -4.81 6.16 -20.90
C PHE A 660 -4.95 7.33 -19.94
N VAL A 661 -6.16 7.57 -19.43
CA VAL A 661 -6.41 8.62 -18.41
C VAL A 661 -5.58 8.36 -17.14
N GLU A 662 -5.55 7.13 -16.65
CA GLU A 662 -4.80 6.75 -15.43
C GLU A 662 -3.28 6.96 -15.57
N LEU A 663 -2.72 6.75 -16.77
CA LEU A 663 -1.27 6.78 -16.99
C LEU A 663 -0.74 8.09 -17.55
N LEU A 664 -1.51 8.74 -18.42
CA LEU A 664 -1.12 9.96 -19.14
C LEU A 664 -1.82 11.21 -18.60
N GLY A 665 -2.84 11.04 -17.75
CA GLY A 665 -3.69 12.13 -17.25
C GLY A 665 -4.60 12.71 -18.34
N LYS A 666 -5.64 13.46 -17.97
CA LYS A 666 -6.70 13.95 -18.89
C LYS A 666 -6.21 14.72 -20.13
N GLN A 667 -4.97 15.23 -20.12
CA GLN A 667 -4.39 15.95 -21.26
C GLN A 667 -4.17 15.04 -22.48
N TRP A 668 -4.07 13.73 -22.30
CA TRP A 668 -3.89 12.79 -23.41
C TRP A 668 -5.02 12.91 -24.43
N GLU A 669 -6.26 13.12 -23.98
CA GLU A 669 -7.45 13.29 -24.82
C GLU A 669 -7.26 14.45 -25.79
N LYS A 670 -6.76 15.60 -25.32
CA LYS A 670 -6.54 16.77 -26.20
C LYS A 670 -5.54 16.48 -27.30
N LEU A 671 -4.47 15.74 -27.00
CA LEU A 671 -3.46 15.38 -27.98
C LEU A 671 -3.95 14.30 -28.95
N TYR A 672 -4.89 13.48 -28.50
CA TYR A 672 -5.36 12.30 -29.21
C TYR A 672 -6.56 12.58 -30.11
N TYR A 673 -7.57 13.32 -29.62
CA TYR A 673 -8.82 13.57 -30.34
C TYR A 673 -8.69 14.59 -31.48
N LEU A 674 -7.58 15.33 -31.57
CA LEU A 674 -7.41 16.44 -32.51
C LEU A 674 -7.33 16.00 -34.00
N GLY A 675 -7.41 14.69 -34.28
CA GLY A 675 -7.51 14.12 -35.63
C GLY A 675 -8.05 12.68 -35.65
N SER A 676 -8.76 12.25 -34.60
CA SER A 676 -9.44 10.94 -34.60
C SER A 676 -10.72 11.05 -35.44
N PRO A 677 -11.08 10.02 -36.22
CA PRO A 677 -12.40 9.94 -36.86
C PRO A 677 -13.51 10.17 -35.84
N GLN A 678 -14.61 10.81 -36.29
CA GLN A 678 -15.79 10.97 -35.46
C GLN A 678 -16.45 9.62 -35.21
N GLN A 679 -17.22 9.50 -34.12
CA GLN A 679 -17.84 8.24 -33.76
C GLN A 679 -18.82 7.72 -34.84
N GLU A 680 -19.42 8.63 -35.61
CA GLU A 680 -20.37 8.33 -36.69
C GLU A 680 -19.69 7.79 -37.97
N GLU A 681 -18.39 8.02 -38.10
CA GLU A 681 -17.56 7.57 -39.24
C GLU A 681 -17.04 6.14 -39.05
N VAL A 682 -17.36 5.50 -37.92
CA VAL A 682 -16.72 4.25 -37.47
C VAL A 682 -17.78 3.19 -37.23
N GLU A 683 -17.79 2.15 -38.07
CA GLU A 683 -18.62 0.96 -37.88
C GLU A 683 -17.77 -0.19 -37.33
N ILE A 684 -18.23 -0.85 -36.27
CA ILE A 684 -17.47 -1.91 -35.59
C ILE A 684 -18.22 -3.22 -35.74
N TYR A 685 -17.49 -4.27 -36.12
CA TYR A 685 -18.02 -5.61 -36.33
C TYR A 685 -17.31 -6.60 -35.43
N VAL A 686 -18.11 -7.35 -34.68
CA VAL A 686 -17.67 -8.51 -33.89
C VAL A 686 -17.84 -9.82 -34.68
N ASP A 687 -18.74 -9.81 -35.67
CA ASP A 687 -19.07 -10.93 -36.55
C ASP A 687 -18.44 -10.71 -37.93
N ASN A 688 -17.54 -11.62 -38.31
CA ASN A 688 -16.76 -11.54 -39.54
C ASN A 688 -17.59 -11.63 -40.80
N GLU A 689 -18.71 -12.36 -40.78
CA GLU A 689 -19.56 -12.47 -41.97
C GLU A 689 -20.29 -11.15 -42.23
N LYS A 690 -20.73 -10.45 -41.17
CA LYS A 690 -21.32 -9.10 -41.30
C LYS A 690 -20.29 -8.09 -41.79
N PHE A 691 -19.05 -8.18 -41.32
CA PHE A 691 -17.96 -7.33 -41.80
C PHE A 691 -17.69 -7.54 -43.29
N LYS A 692 -17.54 -8.79 -43.74
CA LYS A 692 -17.33 -9.13 -45.15
C LYS A 692 -18.47 -8.64 -46.03
N GLN A 693 -19.71 -8.85 -45.61
CA GLN A 693 -20.90 -8.35 -46.32
C GLN A 693 -20.84 -6.84 -46.46
N ARG A 694 -20.55 -6.10 -45.38
CA ARG A 694 -20.44 -4.64 -45.42
C ARG A 694 -19.33 -4.16 -46.36
N VAL A 695 -18.16 -4.78 -46.29
CA VAL A 695 -17.03 -4.43 -47.17
C VAL A 695 -17.38 -4.71 -48.64
N ALA A 696 -18.10 -5.79 -48.93
CA ALA A 696 -18.57 -6.11 -50.27
C ALA A 696 -19.62 -5.11 -50.78
N GLU A 697 -20.60 -4.72 -49.95
CA GLU A 697 -21.57 -3.67 -50.25
C GLU A 697 -20.89 -2.35 -50.62
N LEU A 698 -19.89 -1.95 -49.83
CA LEU A 698 -19.14 -0.72 -50.07
C LEU A 698 -18.37 -0.77 -51.39
N LYS A 699 -17.70 -1.88 -51.69
CA LYS A 699 -17.02 -2.08 -52.99
C LYS A 699 -18.00 -2.05 -54.16
N GLY A 700 -19.17 -2.67 -54.01
CA GLY A 700 -20.22 -2.66 -55.03
C GLY A 700 -20.78 -1.25 -55.29
N SER A 701 -21.00 -0.46 -54.23
CA SER A 701 -21.50 0.92 -54.36
C SER A 701 -20.52 1.85 -55.08
N VAL A 702 -19.21 1.69 -54.84
CA VAL A 702 -18.18 2.47 -55.55
C VAL A 702 -18.16 2.13 -57.04
N GLN A 703 -18.32 0.84 -57.38
CA GLN A 703 -18.32 0.40 -58.76
C GLN A 703 -19.58 0.87 -59.52
N GLN A 704 -20.75 0.89 -58.86
CA GLN A 704 -21.98 1.44 -59.43
C GLN A 704 -21.90 2.96 -59.64
N ASN A 705 -21.36 3.71 -58.68
CA ASN A 705 -21.20 5.15 -58.81
C ASN A 705 -20.21 5.50 -59.93
N ALA A 706 -19.10 4.76 -60.07
CA ALA A 706 -18.14 4.97 -61.16
C ALA A 706 -18.80 4.77 -62.55
N LEU A 707 -19.62 3.74 -62.71
CA LEU A 707 -20.36 3.48 -63.95
C LEU A 707 -21.39 4.59 -64.26
N SER A 708 -22.10 5.10 -63.24
CA SER A 708 -23.08 6.18 -63.45
C SER A 708 -22.45 7.53 -63.84
N VAL A 709 -21.19 7.78 -63.47
CA VAL A 709 -20.47 9.01 -63.82
C VAL A 709 -19.97 8.96 -65.26
N GLU A 710 -19.60 7.79 -65.77
CA GLU A 710 -19.17 7.63 -67.18
C GLU A 710 -20.35 7.84 -68.15
N ASP A 711 -21.55 7.32 -67.84
CA ASP A 711 -22.74 7.46 -68.70
C ASP A 711 -23.25 8.91 -68.83
N HIS A 712 -23.03 9.78 -67.84
CA HIS A 712 -23.42 11.19 -67.92
C HIS A 712 -22.37 12.10 -68.56
N SER A 713 -21.16 11.61 -68.84
CA SER A 713 -20.10 12.39 -69.47
C SER A 713 -20.11 12.34 -71.01
N ALA A 714 -20.97 11.51 -71.62
CA ALA A 714 -21.06 11.32 -73.06
C ALA A 714 -22.23 12.09 -73.74
N GLU A 715 -23.18 12.66 -73.00
CA GLU A 715 -24.36 13.32 -73.57
C GLU A 715 -24.36 14.86 -73.47
N ASP A 716 -23.42 15.48 -72.76
CA ASP A 716 -23.45 16.94 -72.53
C ASP A 716 -22.33 17.69 -73.27
N SER A 717 -22.46 17.73 -74.60
CA SER A 717 -21.72 18.65 -75.47
C SER A 717 -22.69 19.51 -76.29
N ALA A 718 -23.64 20.17 -75.63
CA ALA A 718 -24.45 21.24 -76.22
C ALA A 718 -24.53 22.44 -75.24
N PRO A 719 -24.38 23.69 -75.72
CA PRO A 719 -24.34 24.85 -74.83
C PRO A 719 -25.76 25.22 -74.37
N GLU A 720 -25.99 25.22 -73.05
CA GLU A 720 -27.21 25.76 -72.44
C GLU A 720 -27.24 27.30 -72.48
N PRO A 721 -28.40 27.92 -72.76
CA PRO A 721 -28.64 29.33 -72.48
C PRO A 721 -29.24 29.53 -71.08
N ALA A 722 -28.91 30.68 -70.50
CA ALA A 722 -29.42 31.16 -69.21
C ALA A 722 -30.95 31.33 -69.19
N LEU A 723 -31.61 30.93 -68.09
CA LEU A 723 -32.36 31.82 -67.19
C LEU A 723 -33.25 31.07 -66.16
N THR A 724 -33.35 31.75 -65.01
CA THR A 724 -34.48 31.85 -64.06
C THR A 724 -34.75 30.75 -63.03
N SER A 725 -34.64 31.23 -61.78
CA SER A 725 -35.18 30.73 -60.53
C SER A 725 -36.68 30.44 -60.57
N GLU A 726 -37.07 29.24 -60.14
CA GLU A 726 -38.37 29.00 -59.52
C GLU A 726 -38.26 27.94 -58.42
N GLN A 727 -38.73 28.31 -57.23
CA GLN A 727 -38.82 27.48 -56.04
C GLN A 727 -39.83 26.34 -56.26
N VAL A 728 -39.45 25.10 -55.96
CA VAL A 728 -40.40 24.01 -55.72
C VAL A 728 -40.05 23.30 -54.42
N ALA A 729 -40.98 23.37 -53.48
CA ALA A 729 -40.94 22.71 -52.19
C ALA A 729 -41.16 21.19 -52.35
N GLY A 730 -40.14 20.39 -52.00
CA GLY A 730 -40.22 18.94 -51.90
C GLY A 730 -40.52 18.49 -50.46
N SER A 731 -41.67 17.86 -50.27
CA SER A 731 -42.20 17.35 -49.01
C SER A 731 -41.31 16.31 -48.33
N SER A 732 -40.90 16.56 -47.08
CA SER A 732 -40.26 15.56 -46.21
C SER A 732 -41.30 14.57 -45.66
N LYS A 733 -41.25 13.31 -46.10
CA LYS A 733 -41.95 12.20 -45.41
C LYS A 733 -41.10 11.75 -44.21
N GLN A 734 -41.43 12.27 -43.03
CA GLN A 734 -41.03 11.66 -41.75
C GLN A 734 -41.83 10.37 -41.53
N VAL A 735 -41.12 9.25 -41.43
CA VAL A 735 -41.66 7.99 -40.90
C VAL A 735 -41.38 7.96 -39.40
N ALA A 736 -42.43 8.10 -38.60
CA ALA A 736 -42.41 7.91 -37.16
C ALA A 736 -42.48 6.41 -36.83
N GLY A 737 -41.42 5.87 -36.22
CA GLY A 737 -41.43 4.56 -35.57
C GLY A 737 -41.76 4.69 -34.06
N PRO A 738 -42.51 3.77 -33.44
CA PRO A 738 -43.07 3.98 -32.12
C PRO A 738 -42.19 3.53 -30.94
N SER A 739 -42.43 4.19 -29.81
CA SER A 739 -42.29 3.75 -28.42
C SER A 739 -40.90 3.80 -27.75
N LYS A 740 -40.72 4.85 -26.94
CA LYS A 740 -39.87 4.83 -25.73
C LYS A 740 -40.68 4.20 -24.59
N GLN A 741 -40.35 2.98 -24.17
CA GLN A 741 -40.63 2.54 -22.81
C GLN A 741 -39.47 2.97 -21.92
N VAL A 742 -39.76 3.90 -21.01
CA VAL A 742 -38.85 4.34 -19.96
C VAL A 742 -38.94 3.33 -18.81
N ALA A 743 -37.95 2.45 -18.70
CA ALA A 743 -37.73 1.66 -17.48
C ALA A 743 -36.84 2.48 -16.53
N GLY A 744 -37.41 2.92 -15.40
CA GLY A 744 -36.68 3.59 -14.33
C GLY A 744 -35.68 2.65 -13.64
N PRO A 745 -34.67 3.19 -12.94
CA PRO A 745 -33.66 2.37 -12.27
C PRO A 745 -34.26 1.68 -11.03
N SER A 746 -34.28 0.35 -11.03
CA SER A 746 -34.57 -0.46 -9.84
C SER A 746 -33.38 -0.38 -8.88
N LYS A 747 -33.51 0.43 -7.82
CA LYS A 747 -32.66 0.33 -6.63
C LYS A 747 -33.09 -0.91 -5.83
N GLN A 748 -32.46 -2.05 -6.07
CA GLN A 748 -32.46 -3.14 -5.09
C GLN A 748 -31.39 -2.85 -4.04
N VAL A 749 -31.85 -2.48 -2.85
CA VAL A 749 -31.06 -2.43 -1.62
C VAL A 749 -31.09 -3.83 -1.02
N ALA A 750 -29.96 -4.53 -1.01
CA ALA A 750 -29.81 -5.76 -0.26
C ALA A 750 -29.75 -5.43 1.24
N GLY A 751 -30.74 -5.91 2.00
CA GLY A 751 -30.74 -5.85 3.46
C GLY A 751 -29.73 -6.84 4.08
N PRO A 752 -29.35 -6.64 5.35
CA PRO A 752 -28.38 -7.50 6.02
C PRO A 752 -29.01 -8.85 6.40
N SER A 753 -28.37 -9.95 6.01
CA SER A 753 -28.70 -11.30 6.47
C SER A 753 -28.28 -11.49 7.92
N LYS A 754 -29.24 -11.85 8.78
CA LYS A 754 -29.03 -12.27 10.17
C LYS A 754 -28.14 -13.52 10.22
N GLN A 755 -27.05 -13.45 10.98
CA GLN A 755 -26.36 -14.63 11.48
C GLN A 755 -27.16 -15.21 12.66
N VAL A 756 -27.54 -16.48 12.53
CA VAL A 756 -28.03 -17.31 13.63
C VAL A 756 -26.79 -17.94 14.28
N ALA A 757 -26.62 -17.71 15.58
CA ALA A 757 -25.66 -18.42 16.40
C ALA A 757 -26.26 -19.78 16.82
N GLY A 758 -25.48 -20.84 16.73
CA GLY A 758 -25.83 -22.14 17.30
C GLY A 758 -24.60 -23.02 17.44
N GLY A 759 -24.35 -23.46 18.68
CA GLY A 759 -23.53 -24.63 19.04
C GLY A 759 -22.05 -24.37 19.22
#